data_AF-A0A9W7ZB91-F1
#
_entry.id   AF-A0A9W7ZB91-F1
#
_cell.length_a   1.000
_cell.length_b   1.000
_cell.length_c   1.000
_cell.angle_alpha   90.00
_cell.angle_beta   90.00
_cell.angle_gamma   90.00
#
_symmetry.space_group_name_H-M   'P 1'
#
loop_
_entity.id
_entity.type
_entity.pdbx_description
1 polymer ?
#
loop_
_entity_poly.entity_id
_entity_poly.type
_entity_poly.pdbx_seq_one_letter_code
_entity_poly.pdbx_strand_id
1 'polypeptide(L)'
;MFCLEPWIATELYKDYQQHSPEAECDLLECMGDEACEKMEAHWNSWLQRADFEKMASMGINSVRLPVGYWVLGRHFTMGKYASYKGVYDNALSHISRIISWAAEFDIGVLIDIHALPGGQNNDSHSGTTGTACFYDNPEFQHLAIKCYGVFAHLLANITNVIGLQIINEPLDHPQLEDFYKQALSEIRLQTTDLPIYIGDAWNLTKYAKIAKELSQQFGFIVVDTHRYWVFRPQKQQYRVDRLTKELWETTFPELSQASYEASGNLVIGEYSSVLANGSFDGEDPAECMGKFAREQLKAFDQVAAALLSSNFLLAVFGGQPSSADYIDEAKWLLNMYAPLLTDFVSSMSNFLETQSQDKNFSQVYGCGFDVFSWLVRPRSMPDYDYIALVPVKMPVTGLIQLMQVMVLFKTLNVSPGKLLRFFEAATEHSQEMVTAVAFSMMSDEQSFYRIGFKVLGILMLTSATPCINMWKQNALDEAYDSDDSGVEVANTPASRAQIRDIENAYLHQKKELQDTWGNKFWKQDAEISPLRGSLAANNKNESEVLNVQLKHLNRIPGHAVPVVCQKWLTGHLKGAAGSFMLNGVLQSLQTGLITGNRDADNIDCEFSKYDYLLYLFETIQTAGIKAVLMKSFGFGQVSGELLVLHPDFVLATLEQEQLEEYNCKLKQRSIKSHRYWQDAMINKHPFVQIKYHPPYAPAQENDVYLNPLARASSTAQGYRFI
;
A
#
# COMPACT_ATOMS: atom_id res chain seq x y z
N MET A 1 -6.39 26.81 -24.21
CA MET A 1 -5.02 26.95 -24.75
C MET A 1 -4.91 26.35 -26.15
N PHE A 2 -5.18 25.04 -26.31
CA PHE A 2 -5.22 24.38 -27.63
C PHE A 2 -6.63 24.02 -28.12
N CYS A 3 -7.62 24.13 -27.22
CA CYS A 3 -8.95 24.62 -27.55
C CYS A 3 -9.11 25.99 -26.83
N LEU A 4 -9.74 26.97 -27.47
CA LEU A 4 -9.95 28.32 -26.94
C LEU A 4 -11.40 28.60 -26.58
N GLU A 5 -11.60 29.19 -25.40
CA GLU A 5 -12.88 29.66 -24.91
C GLU A 5 -12.82 31.18 -24.64
N PRO A 6 -13.78 32.00 -25.13
CA PRO A 6 -13.71 33.46 -25.04
C PRO A 6 -13.62 33.99 -23.61
N TRP A 7 -14.26 33.31 -22.65
CA TRP A 7 -14.34 33.72 -21.25
C TRP A 7 -13.08 33.36 -20.44
N ILE A 8 -12.23 32.47 -20.95
CA ILE A 8 -10.91 32.16 -20.37
C ILE A 8 -9.82 32.98 -21.10
N ALA A 9 -9.76 32.90 -22.43
CA ALA A 9 -8.75 33.53 -23.27
C ALA A 9 -9.03 35.03 -23.54
N THR A 10 -9.56 35.74 -22.55
CA THR A 10 -10.17 37.08 -22.68
C THR A 10 -9.28 38.10 -23.40
N GLU A 11 -7.98 38.17 -23.08
CA GLU A 11 -7.04 39.10 -23.73
C GLU A 11 -6.81 38.80 -25.23
N LEU A 12 -6.93 37.54 -25.66
CA LEU A 12 -6.81 37.17 -27.09
C LEU A 12 -8.07 37.51 -27.88
N TYR A 13 -9.24 37.47 -27.24
CA TYR A 13 -10.55 37.82 -27.82
C TYR A 13 -10.86 39.32 -27.78
N LYS A 14 -10.16 40.08 -26.93
CA LYS A 14 -10.38 41.50 -26.61
C LYS A 14 -10.45 42.42 -27.84
N ASP A 15 -9.51 42.27 -28.76
CA ASP A 15 -9.42 43.09 -29.98
C ASP A 15 -10.51 42.76 -31.02
N TYR A 16 -11.22 41.63 -30.82
CA TYR A 16 -12.19 41.08 -31.76
C TYR A 16 -13.64 41.13 -31.27
N GLN A 17 -13.91 41.68 -30.08
CA GLN A 17 -15.24 41.72 -29.46
C GLN A 17 -16.34 42.32 -30.36
N GLN A 18 -15.99 43.26 -31.25
CA GLN A 18 -16.92 43.86 -32.23
C GLN A 18 -17.52 42.84 -33.22
N HIS A 19 -16.85 41.71 -33.45
CA HIS A 19 -17.36 40.61 -34.29
C HIS A 19 -18.05 39.52 -33.46
N SER A 20 -17.99 39.60 -32.13
CA SER A 20 -18.56 38.62 -31.19
C SER A 20 -18.20 37.14 -31.51
N PRO A 21 -16.92 36.78 -31.70
CA PRO A 21 -16.53 35.39 -31.95
C PRO A 21 -16.82 34.52 -30.72
N GLU A 22 -17.61 33.45 -30.91
CA GLU A 22 -18.07 32.57 -29.83
C GLU A 22 -17.18 31.33 -29.67
N ALA A 23 -16.59 30.84 -30.77
CA ALA A 23 -15.68 29.69 -30.81
C ALA A 23 -14.28 30.05 -31.37
N GLU A 24 -13.32 29.13 -31.25
CA GLU A 24 -11.97 29.28 -31.81
C GLU A 24 -11.98 29.49 -33.33
N CYS A 25 -12.84 28.79 -34.08
CA CYS A 25 -12.90 28.97 -35.54
C CYS A 25 -13.31 30.38 -35.99
N ASP A 26 -14.17 31.05 -35.21
CA ASP A 26 -14.66 32.40 -35.52
C ASP A 26 -13.58 33.44 -35.19
N LEU A 27 -12.78 33.18 -34.15
CA LEU A 27 -11.62 33.99 -33.80
C LEU A 27 -10.53 33.90 -34.90
N LEU A 28 -10.26 32.71 -35.43
CA LEU A 28 -9.31 32.53 -36.54
C LEU A 28 -9.76 33.29 -37.80
N GLU A 29 -11.07 33.29 -38.10
CA GLU A 29 -11.65 34.08 -39.19
C GLU A 29 -11.43 35.58 -38.98
N CYS A 30 -11.60 36.06 -37.73
CA CYS A 30 -11.32 37.44 -37.36
C CYS A 30 -9.82 37.80 -37.40
N MET A 31 -8.92 36.85 -37.15
CA MET A 31 -7.47 37.04 -37.18
C MET A 31 -6.89 37.07 -38.60
N GLY A 32 -7.47 36.32 -39.53
CA GLY A 32 -6.98 36.23 -40.91
C GLY A 32 -5.51 35.79 -40.98
N ASP A 33 -4.71 36.50 -41.77
CA ASP A 33 -3.29 36.17 -42.00
C ASP A 33 -2.42 36.27 -40.73
N GLU A 34 -2.85 37.02 -39.70
CA GLU A 34 -2.14 37.16 -38.41
C GLU A 34 -2.33 35.94 -37.48
N ALA A 35 -3.22 35.01 -37.80
CA ALA A 35 -3.61 33.90 -36.92
C ALA A 35 -2.42 33.05 -36.43
N CYS A 36 -1.48 32.72 -37.32
CA CYS A 36 -0.28 31.95 -36.95
C CYS A 36 0.56 32.67 -35.89
N GLU A 37 0.83 33.97 -36.07
CA GLU A 37 1.67 34.75 -35.15
C GLU A 37 0.99 34.93 -33.79
N LYS A 38 -0.33 35.17 -33.77
CA LYS A 38 -1.09 35.34 -32.53
C LYS A 38 -1.24 34.05 -31.73
N MET A 39 -1.45 32.91 -32.39
CA MET A 39 -1.52 31.61 -31.72
C MET A 39 -0.15 31.18 -31.18
N GLU A 40 0.93 31.42 -31.91
CA GLU A 40 2.32 31.24 -31.42
C GLU A 40 2.62 32.11 -30.19
N ALA A 41 2.27 33.40 -30.24
CA ALA A 41 2.46 34.29 -29.10
C ALA A 41 1.66 33.80 -27.88
N HIS A 42 0.40 33.40 -28.08
CA HIS A 42 -0.44 32.81 -27.04
C HIS A 42 0.20 31.55 -26.43
N TRP A 43 0.59 30.55 -27.23
CA TRP A 43 1.17 29.30 -26.71
C TRP A 43 2.52 29.48 -26.01
N ASN A 44 3.25 30.55 -26.32
CA ASN A 44 4.52 30.87 -25.65
C ASN A 44 4.35 31.65 -24.34
N SER A 45 3.23 32.34 -24.13
CA SER A 45 2.97 33.09 -22.89
C SER A 45 1.96 32.43 -21.94
N TRP A 46 1.08 31.56 -22.42
CA TRP A 46 -0.10 31.07 -21.68
C TRP A 46 0.23 30.15 -20.49
N LEU A 47 1.19 29.24 -20.67
CA LEU A 47 1.71 28.38 -19.61
C LEU A 47 3.23 28.38 -19.69
N GLN A 48 3.88 28.47 -18.53
CA GLN A 48 5.32 28.47 -18.37
C GLN A 48 5.76 27.40 -17.37
N ARG A 49 7.05 27.04 -17.38
CA ARG A 49 7.66 26.09 -16.43
C ARG A 49 7.37 26.44 -14.96
N ALA A 50 7.33 27.74 -14.63
CA ALA A 50 7.04 28.23 -13.28
C ALA A 50 5.60 27.93 -12.81
N ASP A 51 4.65 27.73 -13.73
CA ASP A 51 3.28 27.34 -13.38
C ASP A 51 3.24 25.88 -12.91
N PHE A 52 4.06 24.99 -13.49
CA PHE A 52 4.19 23.60 -13.04
C PHE A 52 4.86 23.50 -11.68
N GLU A 53 5.92 24.28 -11.42
CA GLU A 53 6.53 24.43 -10.09
C GLU A 53 5.49 24.87 -9.05
N LYS A 54 4.68 25.87 -9.39
CA LYS A 54 3.60 26.38 -8.53
C LYS A 54 2.50 25.34 -8.32
N MET A 55 2.07 24.60 -9.35
CA MET A 55 1.07 23.53 -9.24
C MET A 55 1.57 22.41 -8.31
N ALA A 56 2.81 21.94 -8.50
CA ALA A 56 3.43 20.95 -7.62
C ALA A 56 3.51 21.45 -6.16
N SER A 57 3.85 22.73 -5.94
CA SER A 57 3.86 23.33 -4.59
C SER A 57 2.49 23.39 -3.90
N MET A 58 1.41 23.26 -4.67
CA MET A 58 0.02 23.18 -4.17
C MET A 58 -0.45 21.74 -3.97
N GLY A 59 0.36 20.73 -4.30
CA GLY A 59 0.00 19.31 -4.24
C GLY A 59 -0.75 18.79 -5.47
N ILE A 60 -0.77 19.54 -6.57
CA ILE A 60 -1.33 19.06 -7.84
C ILE A 60 -0.34 18.05 -8.46
N ASN A 61 -0.82 16.82 -8.67
CA ASN A 61 -0.04 15.70 -9.21
C ASN A 61 -0.39 15.38 -10.68
N SER A 62 -1.39 16.05 -11.25
CA SER A 62 -1.89 15.77 -12.58
C SER A 62 -2.53 17.01 -13.23
N VAL A 63 -2.44 17.10 -14.55
CA VAL A 63 -3.01 18.16 -15.39
C VAL A 63 -3.75 17.53 -16.57
N ARG A 64 -5.02 17.89 -16.74
CA ARG A 64 -5.79 17.62 -17.96
C ARG A 64 -5.51 18.72 -18.98
N LEU A 65 -5.17 18.35 -20.20
CA LEU A 65 -4.78 19.26 -21.28
C LEU A 65 -5.76 19.13 -22.47
N PRO A 66 -6.80 19.98 -22.53
CA PRO A 66 -7.70 20.10 -23.68
C PRO A 66 -6.98 20.50 -24.97
N VAL A 67 -7.11 19.67 -26.01
CA VAL A 67 -6.61 19.90 -27.37
C VAL A 67 -7.70 19.59 -28.41
N GLY A 68 -7.85 20.43 -29.43
CA GLY A 68 -8.69 20.09 -30.58
C GLY A 68 -7.97 19.16 -31.56
N TYR A 69 -8.70 18.37 -32.34
CA TYR A 69 -8.11 17.42 -33.32
C TYR A 69 -7.13 18.07 -34.31
N TRP A 70 -7.28 19.37 -34.57
CA TRP A 70 -6.43 20.16 -35.46
C TRP A 70 -4.98 20.36 -34.97
N VAL A 71 -4.65 20.07 -33.70
CA VAL A 71 -3.26 20.18 -33.20
C VAL A 71 -2.29 19.20 -33.86
N LEU A 72 -2.78 18.14 -34.52
CA LEU A 72 -1.96 17.27 -35.37
C LEU A 72 -1.50 17.95 -36.68
N GLY A 73 -1.87 19.21 -36.89
CA GLY A 73 -1.42 20.06 -37.98
C GLY A 73 -2.11 19.77 -39.32
N ARG A 74 -1.52 20.33 -40.38
CA ARG A 74 -2.13 20.50 -41.71
C ARG A 74 -2.69 19.26 -42.42
N HIS A 75 -2.35 18.06 -41.98
CA HIS A 75 -2.81 16.80 -42.57
C HIS A 75 -4.12 16.29 -41.95
N PHE A 76 -4.51 16.84 -40.79
CA PHE A 76 -5.64 16.37 -40.00
C PHE A 76 -6.75 17.43 -39.83
N THR A 77 -6.65 18.59 -40.49
CA THR A 77 -7.65 19.68 -40.42
C THR A 77 -8.74 19.53 -41.48
N MET A 78 -10.03 19.62 -41.09
CA MET A 78 -11.18 19.50 -42.00
C MET A 78 -12.31 20.48 -41.62
N GLY A 79 -13.34 20.62 -42.46
CA GLY A 79 -14.49 21.49 -42.20
C GLY A 79 -14.06 22.95 -42.02
N LYS A 80 -14.58 23.63 -40.98
CA LYS A 80 -14.21 25.02 -40.64
C LYS A 80 -12.70 25.24 -40.43
N TYR A 81 -11.93 24.20 -40.08
CA TYR A 81 -10.48 24.30 -39.85
C TYR A 81 -9.62 24.06 -41.09
N ALA A 82 -10.20 23.64 -42.22
CA ALA A 82 -9.42 23.32 -43.44
C ALA A 82 -8.63 24.52 -44.00
N SER A 83 -9.13 25.74 -43.81
CA SER A 83 -8.46 26.99 -44.20
C SER A 83 -7.27 27.34 -43.29
N TYR A 84 -7.33 26.96 -42.01
CA TYR A 84 -6.36 27.35 -40.97
C TYR A 84 -5.26 26.29 -40.74
N LYS A 85 -5.09 25.38 -41.69
CA LYS A 85 -4.22 24.21 -41.59
C LYS A 85 -2.76 24.48 -41.18
N GLY A 86 -2.24 25.67 -41.51
CA GLY A 86 -0.87 26.08 -41.17
C GLY A 86 -0.70 26.69 -39.76
N VAL A 87 -1.80 27.07 -39.08
CA VAL A 87 -1.75 27.70 -37.74
C VAL A 87 -1.22 26.73 -36.69
N TYR A 88 -1.46 25.43 -36.86
CA TYR A 88 -1.19 24.41 -35.85
C TYR A 88 0.03 23.53 -36.15
N ASP A 89 0.85 23.85 -37.15
CA ASP A 89 2.01 23.02 -37.52
C ASP A 89 3.02 22.82 -36.37
N ASN A 90 3.11 23.78 -35.44
CA ASN A 90 3.98 23.72 -34.26
C ASN A 90 3.25 23.29 -32.97
N ALA A 91 1.93 23.07 -32.98
CA ALA A 91 1.13 22.84 -31.77
C ALA A 91 1.64 21.62 -30.97
N LEU A 92 2.00 20.52 -31.66
CA LEU A 92 2.63 19.35 -31.05
C LEU A 92 3.95 19.68 -30.31
N SER A 93 4.75 20.62 -30.81
CA SER A 93 5.99 21.05 -30.13
C SER A 93 5.68 21.74 -28.79
N HIS A 94 4.63 22.56 -28.72
CA HIS A 94 4.20 23.19 -27.46
C HIS A 94 3.60 22.17 -26.49
N ILE A 95 2.82 21.20 -26.99
CA ILE A 95 2.30 20.08 -26.18
C ILE A 95 3.45 19.25 -25.62
N SER A 96 4.44 18.85 -26.43
CA SER A 96 5.62 18.12 -25.97
C SER A 96 6.43 18.91 -24.92
N ARG A 97 6.55 20.24 -25.08
CA ARG A 97 7.20 21.11 -24.09
C ARG A 97 6.44 21.13 -22.76
N ILE A 98 5.11 21.19 -22.79
CA ILE A 98 4.25 21.11 -21.59
C ILE A 98 4.41 19.76 -20.89
N ILE A 99 4.39 18.65 -21.63
CA ILE A 99 4.57 17.31 -21.08
C ILE A 99 5.97 17.18 -20.43
N SER A 100 7.01 17.75 -21.06
CA SER A 100 8.36 17.80 -20.49
C SER A 100 8.43 18.62 -19.20
N TRP A 101 7.80 19.79 -19.14
CA TRP A 101 7.76 20.60 -17.91
C TRP A 101 6.97 19.91 -16.80
N ALA A 102 5.86 19.25 -17.11
CA ALA A 102 5.12 18.46 -16.14
C ALA A 102 5.98 17.31 -15.56
N ALA A 103 6.76 16.62 -16.41
CA ALA A 103 7.66 15.55 -15.99
C ALA A 103 8.76 16.03 -15.02
N GLU A 104 9.24 17.27 -15.14
CA GLU A 104 10.25 17.84 -14.22
C GLU A 104 9.75 18.01 -12.77
N PHE A 105 8.43 17.97 -12.54
CA PHE A 105 7.78 18.15 -11.24
C PHE A 105 6.89 16.97 -10.84
N ASP A 106 7.10 15.79 -11.42
CA ASP A 106 6.31 14.56 -11.20
C ASP A 106 4.79 14.73 -11.47
N ILE A 107 4.42 15.63 -12.38
CA ILE A 107 3.03 15.88 -12.80
C ILE A 107 2.68 15.00 -14.01
N GLY A 108 1.61 14.21 -13.85
CA GLY A 108 1.00 13.44 -14.93
C GLY A 108 0.17 14.31 -15.87
N VAL A 109 0.18 14.02 -17.18
CA VAL A 109 -0.61 14.74 -18.18
C VAL A 109 -1.67 13.82 -18.81
N LEU A 110 -2.94 14.18 -18.66
CA LEU A 110 -4.05 13.58 -19.41
C LEU A 110 -4.28 14.44 -20.67
N ILE A 111 -4.05 13.86 -21.85
CA ILE A 111 -4.37 14.53 -23.12
C ILE A 111 -5.86 14.34 -23.40
N ASP A 112 -6.61 15.43 -23.54
CA ASP A 112 -8.04 15.39 -23.80
C ASP A 112 -8.37 15.90 -25.20
N ILE A 113 -8.98 15.05 -26.03
CA ILE A 113 -9.42 15.42 -27.37
C ILE A 113 -10.76 16.15 -27.25
N HIS A 114 -10.63 17.43 -26.90
CA HIS A 114 -11.71 18.30 -26.45
C HIS A 114 -12.66 18.74 -27.57
N ALA A 115 -12.21 18.64 -28.82
CA ALA A 115 -12.97 19.05 -29.99
C ALA A 115 -12.72 18.12 -31.17
N LEU A 116 -13.80 17.66 -31.81
CA LEU A 116 -13.79 16.78 -32.98
C LEU A 116 -14.31 17.48 -34.26
N PRO A 117 -14.03 16.94 -35.46
CA PRO A 117 -14.48 17.55 -36.71
C PRO A 117 -16.01 17.70 -36.75
N GLY A 118 -16.50 18.93 -36.89
CA GLY A 118 -17.94 19.21 -36.97
C GLY A 118 -18.70 19.27 -35.64
N GLY A 119 -17.99 19.26 -34.51
CA GLY A 119 -18.57 19.41 -33.16
C GLY A 119 -19.28 18.15 -32.65
N GLN A 120 -18.85 17.65 -31.50
CA GLN A 120 -19.49 16.53 -30.79
C GLN A 120 -20.68 16.94 -29.91
N ASN A 121 -20.82 18.25 -29.67
CA ASN A 121 -21.92 18.94 -29.00
C ASN A 121 -22.15 20.31 -29.69
N ASN A 122 -23.16 21.06 -29.25
CA ASN A 122 -23.52 22.36 -29.85
C ASN A 122 -22.81 23.55 -29.18
N ASP A 123 -21.96 23.29 -28.18
CA ASP A 123 -21.36 24.32 -27.33
C ASP A 123 -20.03 24.79 -27.93
N SER A 124 -19.71 26.08 -27.76
CA SER A 124 -18.59 26.69 -28.49
C SER A 124 -17.20 26.20 -28.06
N HIS A 125 -17.10 25.55 -26.89
CA HIS A 125 -15.88 24.86 -26.43
C HIS A 125 -15.54 23.62 -27.28
N SER A 126 -16.47 23.11 -28.12
CA SER A 126 -16.15 22.16 -29.20
C SER A 126 -15.35 22.80 -30.35
N GLY A 127 -14.98 24.07 -30.23
CA GLY A 127 -14.19 24.83 -31.20
C GLY A 127 -14.95 25.24 -32.46
N THR A 128 -16.25 24.93 -32.56
CA THR A 128 -17.10 25.39 -33.67
C THR A 128 -18.46 25.87 -33.20
N THR A 129 -18.91 27.00 -33.73
CA THR A 129 -20.31 27.44 -33.64
C THR A 129 -21.24 26.65 -34.56
N GLY A 130 -22.45 26.34 -34.08
CA GLY A 130 -23.54 25.75 -34.85
C GLY A 130 -24.04 24.41 -34.30
N THR A 131 -24.79 23.67 -35.12
CA THR A 131 -25.29 22.34 -34.77
C THR A 131 -24.19 21.28 -34.94
N ALA A 132 -23.99 20.44 -33.92
CA ALA A 132 -23.16 19.25 -33.96
C ALA A 132 -23.52 18.36 -35.15
N CYS A 133 -22.54 18.05 -36.00
CA CYS A 133 -22.72 17.18 -37.17
C CYS A 133 -21.68 16.05 -37.24
N PHE A 134 -20.88 15.88 -36.18
CA PHE A 134 -19.88 14.82 -36.06
C PHE A 134 -20.49 13.41 -36.25
N TYR A 135 -21.64 13.14 -35.62
CA TYR A 135 -22.27 11.82 -35.70
C TYR A 135 -22.94 11.52 -37.05
N ASP A 136 -23.40 12.54 -37.78
CA ASP A 136 -24.06 12.35 -39.07
C ASP A 136 -23.07 12.30 -40.26
N ASN A 137 -21.77 12.53 -40.00
CA ASN A 137 -20.74 12.59 -41.05
C ASN A 137 -19.66 11.48 -40.88
N PRO A 138 -19.70 10.41 -41.69
CA PRO A 138 -18.69 9.34 -41.65
C PRO A 138 -17.26 9.79 -41.95
N GLU A 139 -17.05 10.86 -42.73
CA GLU A 139 -15.70 11.39 -42.99
C GLU A 139 -15.11 12.02 -41.71
N PHE A 140 -15.95 12.68 -40.92
CA PHE A 140 -15.56 13.33 -39.67
C PHE A 140 -15.16 12.28 -38.62
N GLN A 141 -15.94 11.20 -38.49
CA GLN A 141 -15.61 10.06 -37.62
C GLN A 141 -14.32 9.35 -38.06
N HIS A 142 -14.17 9.07 -39.36
CA HIS A 142 -12.98 8.41 -39.91
C HIS A 142 -11.70 9.25 -39.73
N LEU A 143 -11.80 10.58 -39.82
CA LEU A 143 -10.69 11.47 -39.48
C LEU A 143 -10.37 11.40 -37.98
N ALA A 144 -11.37 11.50 -37.09
CA ALA A 144 -11.14 11.41 -35.65
C ALA A 144 -10.48 10.09 -35.23
N ILE A 145 -10.92 8.95 -35.80
CA ILE A 145 -10.30 7.64 -35.58
C ILE A 145 -8.81 7.66 -35.95
N LYS A 146 -8.45 8.19 -37.13
CA LYS A 146 -7.05 8.36 -37.54
C LYS A 146 -6.25 9.27 -36.61
N CYS A 147 -6.87 10.33 -36.09
CA CYS A 147 -6.21 11.20 -35.10
C CYS A 147 -5.84 10.41 -33.85
N TYR A 148 -6.71 9.54 -33.31
CA TYR A 148 -6.37 8.72 -32.14
C TYR A 148 -5.24 7.73 -32.40
N GLY A 149 -5.18 7.13 -33.60
CA GLY A 149 -4.04 6.28 -33.97
C GLY A 149 -2.70 7.04 -33.91
N VAL A 150 -2.69 8.29 -34.38
CA VAL A 150 -1.49 9.15 -34.29
C VAL A 150 -1.20 9.58 -32.85
N PHE A 151 -2.20 10.02 -32.07
CA PHE A 151 -2.02 10.39 -30.66
C PHE A 151 -1.52 9.19 -29.84
N ALA A 152 -2.11 8.02 -30.00
CA ALA A 152 -1.67 6.80 -29.32
C ALA A 152 -0.22 6.45 -29.66
N HIS A 153 0.16 6.51 -30.94
CA HIS A 153 1.55 6.27 -31.37
C HIS A 153 2.56 7.26 -30.75
N LEU A 154 2.21 8.55 -30.69
CA LEU A 154 3.07 9.59 -30.13
C LEU A 154 3.19 9.50 -28.59
N LEU A 155 2.10 9.16 -27.91
CA LEU A 155 2.01 9.22 -26.44
C LEU A 155 2.40 7.92 -25.74
N ALA A 156 2.30 6.76 -26.41
CA ALA A 156 2.45 5.43 -25.80
C ALA A 156 3.73 5.19 -24.98
N ASN A 157 4.84 5.85 -25.36
CA ASN A 157 6.15 5.67 -24.72
C ASN A 157 6.51 6.80 -23.73
N ILE A 158 5.59 7.72 -23.43
CA ILE A 158 5.85 8.87 -22.56
C ILE A 158 5.33 8.58 -21.15
N THR A 159 6.25 8.36 -20.21
CA THR A 159 5.93 7.80 -18.88
C THR A 159 5.08 8.69 -17.99
N ASN A 160 5.06 10.00 -18.20
CA ASN A 160 4.19 10.92 -17.44
C ASN A 160 2.89 11.27 -18.18
N VAL A 161 2.58 10.66 -19.33
CA VAL A 161 1.25 10.77 -19.92
C VAL A 161 0.34 9.74 -19.25
N ILE A 162 -0.55 10.21 -18.39
CA ILE A 162 -1.45 9.35 -17.59
C ILE A 162 -2.67 8.88 -18.39
N GLY A 163 -2.86 9.36 -19.61
CA GLY A 163 -3.76 8.76 -20.58
C GLY A 163 -4.21 9.68 -21.71
N LEU A 164 -5.16 9.16 -22.49
CA LEU A 164 -5.82 9.86 -23.60
C LEU A 164 -7.34 9.78 -23.42
N GLN A 165 -8.01 10.93 -23.34
CA GLN A 165 -9.47 11.01 -23.35
C GLN A 165 -9.97 11.11 -24.79
N ILE A 166 -10.86 10.18 -25.15
CA ILE A 166 -11.36 10.06 -26.53
C ILE A 166 -12.18 11.30 -26.91
N ILE A 167 -13.06 11.78 -26.02
CA ILE A 167 -14.02 12.82 -26.37
C ILE A 167 -14.47 13.59 -25.12
N ASN A 168 -14.53 14.91 -25.23
CA ASN A 168 -15.08 15.80 -24.21
C ASN A 168 -16.58 16.05 -24.42
N GLU A 169 -17.36 16.01 -23.32
CA GLU A 169 -18.79 16.35 -23.24
C GLU A 169 -19.64 15.99 -24.48
N PRO A 170 -19.63 14.72 -24.93
CA PRO A 170 -20.39 14.32 -26.11
C PRO A 170 -21.91 14.36 -25.87
N LEU A 171 -22.69 14.60 -26.91
CA LEU A 171 -24.12 14.28 -26.89
C LEU A 171 -24.33 12.77 -26.68
N ASP A 172 -25.35 12.37 -25.91
CA ASP A 172 -25.73 10.96 -25.69
C ASP A 172 -26.39 10.35 -26.94
N HIS A 173 -25.62 10.27 -28.02
CA HIS A 173 -26.04 9.88 -29.35
C HIS A 173 -25.94 8.36 -29.55
N PRO A 174 -26.88 7.70 -30.28
CA PRO A 174 -26.86 6.24 -30.47
C PRO A 174 -25.56 5.66 -31.06
N GLN A 175 -24.81 6.45 -31.84
CA GLN A 175 -23.53 6.01 -32.41
C GLN A 175 -22.32 6.16 -31.47
N LEU A 176 -22.44 6.84 -30.32
CA LEU A 176 -21.29 7.16 -29.47
C LEU A 176 -20.58 5.89 -28.94
N GLU A 177 -21.34 4.86 -28.60
CA GLU A 177 -20.78 3.59 -28.12
C GLU A 177 -19.99 2.85 -29.20
N ASP A 178 -20.50 2.82 -30.45
CA ASP A 178 -19.79 2.21 -31.58
C ASP A 178 -18.59 3.06 -32.03
N PHE A 179 -18.64 4.38 -31.83
CA PHE A 179 -17.49 5.26 -32.00
C PHE A 179 -16.41 4.96 -30.95
N TYR A 180 -16.77 4.78 -29.67
CA TYR A 180 -15.82 4.37 -28.63
C TYR A 180 -15.14 3.05 -28.98
N LYS A 181 -15.89 2.03 -29.44
CA LYS A 181 -15.30 0.73 -29.86
C LYS A 181 -14.33 0.89 -31.03
N GLN A 182 -14.64 1.73 -32.01
CA GLN A 182 -13.76 1.99 -33.16
C GLN A 182 -12.49 2.75 -32.76
N ALA A 183 -12.62 3.82 -31.97
CA ALA A 183 -11.51 4.59 -31.44
C ALA A 183 -10.57 3.72 -30.58
N LEU A 184 -11.13 2.92 -29.66
CA LEU A 184 -10.38 1.98 -28.85
C LEU A 184 -9.66 0.92 -29.69
N SER A 185 -10.32 0.38 -30.73
CA SER A 185 -9.71 -0.59 -31.63
C SER A 185 -8.46 0.00 -32.32
N GLU A 186 -8.54 1.22 -32.86
CA GLU A 186 -7.42 1.89 -33.51
C GLU A 186 -6.28 2.22 -32.52
N ILE A 187 -6.61 2.73 -31.32
CA ILE A 187 -5.64 3.01 -30.25
C ILE A 187 -4.90 1.72 -29.84
N ARG A 188 -5.61 0.59 -29.69
CA ARG A 188 -5.02 -0.69 -29.28
C ARG A 188 -4.19 -1.37 -30.36
N LEU A 189 -4.23 -0.92 -31.62
CA LEU A 189 -3.22 -1.30 -32.63
C LEU A 189 -1.85 -0.67 -32.35
N GLN A 190 -1.81 0.44 -31.60
CA GLN A 190 -0.58 1.19 -31.30
C GLN A 190 -0.03 0.89 -29.90
N THR A 191 -0.90 0.71 -28.90
CA THR A 191 -0.49 0.46 -27.50
C THR A 191 -1.55 -0.23 -26.65
N THR A 192 -1.12 -1.20 -25.84
CA THR A 192 -1.93 -1.87 -24.81
C THR A 192 -1.94 -1.13 -23.48
N ASP A 193 -0.93 -0.31 -23.22
CA ASP A 193 -0.56 0.10 -21.85
C ASP A 193 -1.06 1.51 -21.50
N LEU A 194 -1.36 2.34 -22.51
CA LEU A 194 -1.88 3.70 -22.33
C LEU A 194 -3.32 3.68 -21.74
N PRO A 195 -3.59 4.29 -20.58
CA PRO A 195 -4.93 4.43 -20.03
C PRO A 195 -5.82 5.29 -20.94
N ILE A 196 -7.07 4.88 -21.15
CA ILE A 196 -8.01 5.59 -22.04
C ILE A 196 -9.23 6.04 -21.26
N TYR A 197 -9.68 7.26 -21.52
CA TYR A 197 -10.80 7.90 -20.83
C TYR A 197 -11.96 8.14 -21.80
N ILE A 198 -13.19 7.96 -21.32
CA ILE A 198 -14.42 8.23 -22.07
C ILE A 198 -15.30 9.22 -21.32
N GLY A 199 -15.87 10.20 -22.02
CA GLY A 199 -16.85 11.12 -21.45
C GLY A 199 -18.20 10.44 -21.23
N ASP A 200 -18.86 10.74 -20.11
CA ASP A 200 -20.11 10.08 -19.70
C ASP A 200 -21.38 10.56 -20.42
N ALA A 201 -21.27 11.48 -21.37
CA ALA A 201 -22.40 12.11 -22.09
C ALA A 201 -23.51 12.65 -21.16
N TRP A 202 -23.15 13.11 -19.96
CA TRP A 202 -24.06 13.53 -18.88
C TRP A 202 -24.98 12.42 -18.31
N ASN A 203 -24.63 11.15 -18.56
CA ASN A 203 -25.40 9.95 -18.22
C ASN A 203 -24.51 8.91 -17.52
N LEU A 204 -23.88 9.33 -16.40
CA LEU A 204 -22.91 8.54 -15.64
C LEU A 204 -23.29 7.06 -15.42
N THR A 205 -24.51 6.77 -14.97
CA THR A 205 -24.98 5.40 -14.70
C THR A 205 -25.02 4.50 -15.95
N LYS A 206 -25.21 5.08 -17.15
CA LYS A 206 -25.11 4.35 -18.42
C LYS A 206 -23.64 4.10 -18.77
N TYR A 207 -22.81 5.13 -18.73
CA TYR A 207 -21.43 5.04 -19.21
C TYR A 207 -20.47 4.34 -18.23
N ALA A 208 -20.79 4.25 -16.94
CA ALA A 208 -20.11 3.36 -15.99
C ALA A 208 -20.22 1.88 -16.39
N LYS A 209 -21.39 1.46 -16.89
CA LYS A 209 -21.64 0.08 -17.36
C LYS A 209 -20.93 -0.17 -18.69
N ILE A 210 -21.04 0.78 -19.62
CA ILE A 210 -20.33 0.71 -20.91
C ILE A 210 -18.81 0.67 -20.67
N ALA A 211 -18.24 1.48 -19.77
CA ALA A 211 -16.81 1.44 -19.45
C ALA A 211 -16.37 0.10 -18.85
N LYS A 212 -17.21 -0.55 -18.05
CA LYS A 212 -16.95 -1.91 -17.56
C LYS A 212 -16.88 -2.94 -18.69
N GLU A 213 -17.83 -2.89 -19.62
CA GLU A 213 -17.89 -3.78 -20.79
C GLU A 213 -16.69 -3.52 -21.73
N LEU A 214 -16.41 -2.26 -22.05
CA LEU A 214 -15.24 -1.85 -22.81
C LEU A 214 -13.93 -2.25 -22.11
N SER A 215 -13.88 -2.19 -20.77
CA SER A 215 -12.67 -2.58 -20.02
C SER A 215 -12.35 -4.07 -20.13
N GLN A 216 -13.38 -4.92 -20.20
CA GLN A 216 -13.21 -6.36 -20.40
C GLN A 216 -12.69 -6.70 -21.81
N GLN A 217 -12.99 -5.85 -22.80
CA GLN A 217 -12.60 -6.07 -24.19
C GLN A 217 -11.28 -5.36 -24.58
N PHE A 218 -11.01 -4.17 -24.05
CA PHE A 218 -9.95 -3.27 -24.51
C PHE A 218 -8.95 -2.86 -23.40
N GLY A 219 -8.97 -3.51 -22.23
CA GLY A 219 -8.07 -3.19 -21.11
C GLY A 219 -8.54 -1.96 -20.33
N PHE A 220 -7.67 -1.33 -19.52
CA PHE A 220 -8.07 -0.29 -18.56
C PHE A 220 -8.72 0.94 -19.22
N ILE A 221 -10.03 1.15 -18.98
CA ILE A 221 -10.82 2.33 -19.38
C ILE A 221 -11.32 3.06 -18.13
N VAL A 222 -11.26 4.40 -18.15
CA VAL A 222 -11.76 5.31 -17.11
C VAL A 222 -12.95 6.12 -17.63
N VAL A 223 -14.00 6.27 -16.81
CA VAL A 223 -15.09 7.22 -17.10
C VAL A 223 -14.70 8.60 -16.59
N ASP A 224 -14.85 9.62 -17.41
CA ASP A 224 -14.80 11.01 -17.00
C ASP A 224 -16.21 11.59 -16.86
N THR A 225 -16.49 12.28 -15.75
CA THR A 225 -17.79 12.87 -15.43
C THR A 225 -17.63 14.28 -14.86
N HIS A 226 -18.42 15.24 -15.34
CA HIS A 226 -18.25 16.65 -14.99
C HIS A 226 -19.28 17.10 -13.95
N ARG A 227 -18.90 17.95 -12.98
CA ARG A 227 -19.77 18.34 -11.86
C ARG A 227 -19.79 19.86 -11.60
N TYR A 228 -20.88 20.48 -12.07
CA TYR A 228 -21.13 21.91 -11.98
C TYR A 228 -22.40 22.25 -11.18
N TRP A 229 -22.35 23.37 -10.45
CA TRP A 229 -23.38 23.74 -9.46
C TRP A 229 -24.17 25.01 -9.81
N VAL A 230 -23.64 25.87 -10.70
CA VAL A 230 -24.21 27.19 -11.04
C VAL A 230 -25.15 27.18 -12.25
N PHE A 231 -24.96 26.24 -13.20
CA PHE A 231 -25.68 26.22 -14.47
C PHE A 231 -27.13 25.70 -14.40
N ARG A 232 -27.57 25.16 -13.26
CA ARG A 232 -28.98 24.74 -13.06
C ARG A 232 -29.77 25.90 -12.44
N PRO A 233 -30.78 26.51 -13.12
CA PRO A 233 -31.50 27.68 -12.60
C PRO A 233 -32.11 27.48 -11.20
N GLN A 234 -32.56 26.25 -10.91
CA GLN A 234 -33.12 25.85 -9.61
C GLN A 234 -32.09 25.97 -8.46
N LYS A 235 -30.79 25.78 -8.74
CA LYS A 235 -29.71 25.81 -7.74
C LYS A 235 -29.18 27.23 -7.47
N GLN A 236 -29.51 28.22 -8.31
CA GLN A 236 -29.03 29.60 -8.16
C GLN A 236 -29.56 30.31 -6.89
N GLN A 237 -30.56 29.72 -6.22
CA GLN A 237 -31.14 30.17 -4.96
C GLN A 237 -30.73 29.29 -3.76
N TYR A 238 -29.88 28.27 -3.94
CA TYR A 238 -29.53 27.34 -2.88
C TYR A 238 -28.33 27.85 -2.09
N ARG A 239 -28.47 27.95 -0.76
CA ARG A 239 -27.35 28.24 0.16
C ARG A 239 -26.27 27.16 0.07
N VAL A 240 -25.03 27.55 0.39
CA VAL A 240 -23.85 26.67 0.46
C VAL A 240 -24.11 25.41 1.29
N ASP A 241 -24.76 25.52 2.45
CA ASP A 241 -25.07 24.36 3.31
C ASP A 241 -26.01 23.35 2.62
N ARG A 242 -26.97 23.84 1.83
CA ARG A 242 -27.90 22.99 1.08
C ARG A 242 -27.20 22.29 -0.08
N LEU A 243 -26.29 22.98 -0.77
CA LEU A 243 -25.47 22.39 -1.83
C LEU A 243 -24.49 21.35 -1.26
N THR A 244 -23.91 21.62 -0.10
CA THR A 244 -23.07 20.67 0.66
C THR A 244 -23.86 19.44 1.09
N LYS A 245 -25.11 19.63 1.53
CA LYS A 245 -26.02 18.52 1.86
C LYS A 245 -26.38 17.69 0.62
N GLU A 246 -26.71 18.32 -0.51
CA GLU A 246 -27.01 17.63 -1.78
C GLU A 246 -25.80 16.87 -2.35
N LEU A 247 -24.59 17.42 -2.18
CA LEU A 247 -23.34 16.73 -2.50
C LEU A 247 -23.26 15.39 -1.76
N TRP A 248 -23.44 15.38 -0.43
CA TRP A 248 -23.31 14.15 0.37
C TRP A 248 -24.52 13.21 0.32
N GLU A 249 -25.75 13.72 0.19
CA GLU A 249 -26.97 12.91 0.19
C GLU A 249 -27.42 12.41 -1.19
N THR A 250 -26.90 12.98 -2.28
CA THR A 250 -27.35 12.64 -3.65
C THR A 250 -26.19 12.45 -4.62
N THR A 251 -25.27 13.40 -4.72
CA THR A 251 -24.19 13.34 -5.73
C THR A 251 -23.14 12.30 -5.36
N PHE A 252 -22.75 12.21 -4.09
CA PHE A 252 -21.77 11.23 -3.63
C PHE A 252 -22.27 9.78 -3.74
N PRO A 253 -23.53 9.42 -3.36
CA PRO A 253 -24.09 8.10 -3.64
C PRO A 253 -24.12 7.74 -5.13
N GLU A 254 -24.45 8.68 -6.01
CA GLU A 254 -24.40 8.47 -7.47
C GLU A 254 -22.97 8.17 -7.94
N LEU A 255 -22.00 9.01 -7.58
CA LEU A 255 -20.58 8.83 -7.92
C LEU A 255 -20.01 7.52 -7.35
N SER A 256 -20.39 7.16 -6.11
CA SER A 256 -19.95 5.94 -5.44
C SER A 256 -20.48 4.68 -6.13
N GLN A 257 -21.77 4.67 -6.49
CA GLN A 257 -22.38 3.59 -7.27
C GLN A 257 -21.76 3.47 -8.66
N ALA A 258 -21.53 4.60 -9.34
CA ALA A 258 -20.90 4.61 -10.67
C ALA A 258 -19.44 4.15 -10.63
N SER A 259 -18.67 4.58 -9.63
CA SER A 259 -17.30 4.10 -9.40
C SER A 259 -17.29 2.59 -9.16
N TYR A 260 -18.18 2.06 -8.32
CA TYR A 260 -18.33 0.62 -8.12
C TYR A 260 -18.70 -0.13 -9.41
N GLU A 261 -19.63 0.40 -10.22
CA GLU A 261 -20.00 -0.20 -11.51
C GLU A 261 -18.82 -0.19 -12.51
N ALA A 262 -18.08 0.92 -12.58
CA ALA A 262 -16.84 1.08 -13.35
C ALA A 262 -15.62 0.39 -12.71
N SER A 263 -15.80 -0.41 -11.64
CA SER A 263 -14.73 -1.16 -10.95
C SER A 263 -13.59 -0.29 -10.37
N GLY A 264 -13.93 0.93 -9.94
CA GLY A 264 -13.01 1.96 -9.44
C GLY A 264 -12.57 2.97 -10.50
N ASN A 265 -12.90 2.77 -11.77
CA ASN A 265 -12.36 3.56 -12.89
C ASN A 265 -13.24 4.78 -13.21
N LEU A 266 -13.38 5.73 -12.28
CA LEU A 266 -14.13 6.98 -12.44
C LEU A 266 -13.24 8.20 -12.14
N VAL A 267 -13.23 9.24 -12.96
CA VAL A 267 -12.60 10.53 -12.61
C VAL A 267 -13.63 11.66 -12.69
N ILE A 268 -13.46 12.69 -11.87
CA ILE A 268 -14.18 13.96 -12.00
C ILE A 268 -13.23 14.94 -12.70
N GLY A 269 -13.14 14.86 -14.03
CA GLY A 269 -12.17 15.62 -14.84
C GLY A 269 -12.45 17.12 -14.88
N GLU A 270 -13.70 17.54 -14.65
CA GLU A 270 -14.08 18.94 -14.51
C GLU A 270 -15.07 19.17 -13.36
N TYR A 271 -14.77 20.16 -12.53
CA TYR A 271 -15.67 20.69 -11.50
C TYR A 271 -15.23 22.09 -11.09
N SER A 272 -16.08 22.84 -10.38
CA SER A 272 -15.69 24.14 -9.83
C SER A 272 -16.34 24.45 -8.48
N SER A 273 -15.75 25.40 -7.77
CA SER A 273 -16.33 25.98 -6.54
C SER A 273 -17.22 27.20 -6.82
N VAL A 274 -17.55 27.50 -8.08
CA VAL A 274 -18.34 28.68 -8.44
C VAL A 274 -19.79 28.47 -8.01
N LEU A 275 -20.29 29.41 -7.20
CA LEU A 275 -21.66 29.44 -6.69
C LEU A 275 -22.38 30.70 -7.16
N ALA A 276 -23.71 30.64 -7.21
CA ALA A 276 -24.52 31.80 -7.60
C ALA A 276 -24.55 32.85 -6.48
N ASN A 277 -24.78 34.12 -6.83
CA ASN A 277 -24.86 35.21 -5.84
C ASN A 277 -25.92 34.98 -4.74
N GLY A 278 -26.99 34.22 -5.04
CA GLY A 278 -28.01 33.84 -4.06
C GLY A 278 -27.55 32.78 -3.03
N SER A 279 -26.39 32.15 -3.22
CA SER A 279 -25.89 31.07 -2.36
C SER A 279 -25.19 31.56 -1.08
N PHE A 280 -24.83 32.85 -1.00
CA PHE A 280 -23.96 33.39 0.04
C PHE A 280 -24.70 34.00 1.25
N ASP A 281 -25.96 34.42 1.10
CA ASP A 281 -26.79 34.99 2.19
C ASP A 281 -26.11 36.09 3.06
N GLY A 282 -25.22 36.89 2.46
CA GLY A 282 -24.47 37.93 3.16
C GLY A 282 -23.20 37.47 3.87
N GLU A 283 -22.86 36.18 3.82
CA GLU A 283 -21.52 35.66 4.17
C GLU A 283 -20.50 36.01 3.07
N ASP A 284 -19.20 35.93 3.39
CA ASP A 284 -18.12 36.17 2.41
C ASP A 284 -18.13 35.09 1.31
N PRO A 285 -18.30 35.48 0.02
CA PRO A 285 -18.27 34.52 -1.09
C PRO A 285 -17.00 33.68 -1.14
N ALA A 286 -15.83 34.24 -0.80
CA ALA A 286 -14.57 33.49 -0.84
C ALA A 286 -14.52 32.39 0.24
N GLU A 287 -14.93 32.69 1.48
CA GLU A 287 -15.06 31.70 2.54
C GLU A 287 -16.09 30.60 2.18
N CYS A 288 -17.25 30.99 1.66
CA CYS A 288 -18.30 30.07 1.21
C CYS A 288 -17.85 29.11 0.11
N MET A 289 -17.26 29.65 -0.97
CA MET A 289 -16.71 28.82 -2.06
C MET A 289 -15.56 27.93 -1.56
N GLY A 290 -14.70 28.45 -0.66
CA GLY A 290 -13.63 27.68 -0.05
C GLY A 290 -14.11 26.54 0.87
N LYS A 291 -15.21 26.74 1.62
CA LYS A 291 -15.89 25.67 2.38
C LYS A 291 -16.38 24.58 1.42
N PHE A 292 -17.13 24.98 0.39
CA PHE A 292 -17.72 24.04 -0.55
C PHE A 292 -16.68 23.27 -1.37
N ALA A 293 -15.58 23.91 -1.78
CA ALA A 293 -14.45 23.26 -2.46
C ALA A 293 -13.84 22.12 -1.61
N ARG A 294 -13.67 22.32 -0.30
CA ARG A 294 -13.14 21.29 0.61
C ARG A 294 -14.09 20.11 0.78
N GLU A 295 -15.40 20.33 0.75
CA GLU A 295 -16.37 19.24 0.81
C GLU A 295 -16.45 18.46 -0.50
N GLN A 296 -16.36 19.15 -1.66
CA GLN A 296 -16.22 18.49 -2.97
C GLN A 296 -14.98 17.59 -3.02
N LEU A 297 -13.80 18.09 -2.64
CA LEU A 297 -12.56 17.29 -2.61
C LEU A 297 -12.72 16.02 -1.75
N LYS A 298 -13.22 16.14 -0.51
CA LYS A 298 -13.48 14.97 0.36
C LYS A 298 -14.42 13.93 -0.27
N ALA A 299 -15.41 14.36 -1.05
CA ALA A 299 -16.35 13.46 -1.71
C ALA A 299 -15.72 12.79 -2.95
N PHE A 300 -14.93 13.54 -3.72
CA PHE A 300 -14.29 13.05 -4.95
C PHE A 300 -13.09 12.14 -4.66
N ASP A 301 -12.27 12.44 -3.64
CA ASP A 301 -11.13 11.60 -3.20
C ASP A 301 -11.55 10.16 -2.81
N GLN A 302 -12.82 9.95 -2.44
CA GLN A 302 -13.37 8.65 -2.03
C GLN A 302 -13.89 7.79 -3.19
N VAL A 303 -14.10 8.37 -4.38
CA VAL A 303 -14.73 7.68 -5.53
C VAL A 303 -13.88 7.73 -6.80
N ALA A 304 -12.89 8.63 -6.84
CA ALA A 304 -12.00 8.79 -7.98
C ALA A 304 -11.05 7.59 -8.15
N ALA A 305 -10.79 7.25 -9.41
CA ALA A 305 -9.77 6.33 -9.84
C ALA A 305 -8.44 6.84 -9.35
N ALA A 306 -7.80 6.05 -8.50
CA ALA A 306 -6.49 6.39 -7.96
C ALA A 306 -5.41 6.11 -9.03
N LEU A 307 -5.37 6.99 -10.03
CA LEU A 307 -4.42 7.00 -11.15
C LEU A 307 -2.97 7.14 -10.69
N LEU A 308 -2.79 7.56 -9.42
CA LEU A 308 -1.53 7.56 -8.69
C LEU A 308 -1.69 6.96 -7.27
N SER A 309 -2.60 5.99 -7.04
CA SER A 309 -2.33 5.09 -5.91
C SER A 309 -1.18 4.17 -6.28
N SER A 310 -0.06 4.45 -5.64
CA SER A 310 0.62 3.57 -4.70
C SER A 310 -0.20 2.38 -4.13
N ASN A 311 -0.82 1.57 -4.99
CA ASN A 311 -1.33 0.24 -4.68
C ASN A 311 -0.14 -0.71 -4.59
N PHE A 312 0.69 -0.51 -3.56
CA PHE A 312 1.88 -1.31 -3.33
C PHE A 312 1.48 -2.68 -2.79
N LEU A 313 1.79 -3.75 -3.53
CA LEU A 313 1.64 -5.09 -2.98
C LEU A 313 2.75 -5.33 -1.96
N LEU A 314 2.37 -5.72 -0.76
CA LEU A 314 3.26 -6.19 0.29
C LEU A 314 3.19 -7.72 0.32
N ALA A 315 4.31 -8.39 0.08
CA ALA A 315 4.37 -9.84 0.23
C ALA A 315 4.45 -10.18 1.73
N VAL A 316 3.44 -10.85 2.26
CA VAL A 316 3.38 -11.26 3.67
C VAL A 316 3.50 -12.78 3.74
N PHE A 317 4.58 -13.26 4.34
CA PHE A 317 4.78 -14.68 4.62
C PHE A 317 4.29 -14.99 6.04
N GLY A 318 3.41 -15.99 6.17
CA GLY A 318 2.86 -16.43 7.45
C GLY A 318 3.81 -17.37 8.19
N GLY A 319 3.83 -17.29 9.52
CA GLY A 319 4.68 -18.13 10.37
C GLY A 319 4.13 -19.55 10.59
N GLN A 320 4.90 -20.38 11.28
CA GLN A 320 4.56 -21.77 11.60
C GLN A 320 3.12 -21.98 12.14
N PRO A 321 2.34 -22.91 11.56
CA PRO A 321 1.04 -23.31 12.12
C PRO A 321 1.20 -24.05 13.45
N SER A 322 0.16 -24.08 14.29
CA SER A 322 0.19 -24.76 15.59
C SER A 322 0.08 -26.29 15.48
N SER A 323 -0.77 -26.79 14.58
CA SER A 323 -1.07 -28.22 14.35
C SER A 323 -0.12 -28.91 13.34
N ALA A 324 -0.40 -30.18 13.01
CA ALA A 324 0.31 -30.93 11.96
C ALA A 324 -0.32 -30.77 10.56
N ASP A 325 -1.39 -29.97 10.43
CA ASP A 325 -2.21 -29.81 9.23
C ASP A 325 -1.42 -29.23 8.03
N TYR A 326 -0.23 -28.67 8.30
CA TYR A 326 0.72 -28.19 7.28
C TYR A 326 1.11 -29.28 6.27
N ILE A 327 1.18 -30.54 6.70
CA ILE A 327 1.44 -31.66 5.80
C ILE A 327 0.27 -31.86 4.82
N ASP A 328 -0.96 -31.63 5.26
CA ASP A 328 -2.15 -31.77 4.40
C ASP A 328 -2.33 -30.55 3.48
N GLU A 329 -1.89 -29.35 3.89
CA GLU A 329 -1.72 -28.21 2.98
C GLU A 329 -0.69 -28.52 1.87
N ALA A 330 0.48 -29.05 2.23
CA ALA A 330 1.50 -29.45 1.26
C ALA A 330 0.99 -30.52 0.29
N LYS A 331 0.24 -31.52 0.78
CA LYS A 331 -0.43 -32.53 -0.07
C LYS A 331 -1.45 -31.87 -1.00
N TRP A 332 -2.27 -30.95 -0.48
CA TRP A 332 -3.30 -30.27 -1.28
C TRP A 332 -2.67 -29.44 -2.41
N LEU A 333 -1.65 -28.63 -2.11
CA LEU A 333 -0.91 -27.86 -3.11
C LEU A 333 -0.28 -28.77 -4.17
N LEU A 334 0.44 -29.83 -3.75
CA LEU A 334 1.09 -30.74 -4.68
C LEU A 334 0.08 -31.50 -5.56
N ASN A 335 -1.07 -31.91 -5.01
CA ASN A 335 -2.12 -32.58 -5.78
C ASN A 335 -2.82 -31.62 -6.76
N MET A 336 -3.12 -30.39 -6.35
CA MET A 336 -3.82 -29.40 -7.17
C MET A 336 -2.95 -28.87 -8.31
N TYR A 337 -1.66 -28.65 -8.04
CA TYR A 337 -0.70 -28.06 -8.97
C TYR A 337 0.42 -29.02 -9.37
N ALA A 338 0.14 -30.33 -9.42
CA ALA A 338 1.13 -31.38 -9.72
C ALA A 338 2.00 -31.10 -10.96
N PRO A 339 1.47 -30.62 -12.11
CA PRO A 339 2.30 -30.32 -13.29
C PRO A 339 3.28 -29.16 -13.10
N LEU A 340 3.07 -28.30 -12.09
CA LEU A 340 3.95 -27.18 -11.76
C LEU A 340 4.94 -27.54 -10.65
N LEU A 341 4.51 -28.36 -9.67
CA LEU A 341 5.23 -28.56 -8.41
C LEU A 341 6.01 -29.87 -8.32
N THR A 342 5.72 -30.90 -9.13
CA THR A 342 6.31 -32.24 -8.94
C THR A 342 7.85 -32.23 -8.96
N ASP A 343 8.44 -31.65 -10.01
CA ASP A 343 9.90 -31.60 -10.16
C ASP A 343 10.58 -30.70 -9.11
N PHE A 344 9.91 -29.62 -8.72
CA PHE A 344 10.37 -28.70 -7.68
C PHE A 344 10.39 -29.37 -6.30
N VAL A 345 9.27 -29.95 -5.87
CA VAL A 345 9.13 -30.61 -4.57
C VAL A 345 10.03 -31.85 -4.52
N SER A 346 10.17 -32.61 -5.61
CA SER A 346 11.13 -33.72 -5.69
C SER A 346 12.57 -33.24 -5.51
N SER A 347 12.98 -32.16 -6.18
CA SER A 347 14.32 -31.57 -6.05
C SER A 347 14.60 -31.09 -4.61
N MET A 348 13.65 -30.39 -4.00
CA MET A 348 13.75 -29.87 -2.64
C MET A 348 13.73 -30.98 -1.58
N SER A 349 12.93 -32.03 -1.78
CA SER A 349 12.90 -33.22 -0.91
C SER A 349 14.21 -33.98 -0.96
N ASN A 350 14.74 -34.26 -2.15
CA ASN A 350 16.04 -34.93 -2.32
C ASN A 350 17.18 -34.15 -1.65
N PHE A 351 17.14 -32.81 -1.70
CA PHE A 351 18.07 -31.95 -0.97
C PHE A 351 17.93 -32.13 0.55
N LEU A 352 16.72 -32.01 1.11
CA LEU A 352 16.46 -32.20 2.54
C LEU A 352 16.86 -33.59 3.03
N GLU A 353 16.52 -34.63 2.26
CA GLU A 353 16.91 -36.01 2.56
C GLU A 353 18.44 -36.15 2.59
N THR A 354 19.14 -35.66 1.56
CA THR A 354 20.61 -35.68 1.50
C THR A 354 21.25 -34.96 2.69
N GLN A 355 20.73 -33.78 3.07
CA GLN A 355 21.25 -33.05 4.24
C GLN A 355 20.94 -33.77 5.56
N SER A 356 19.78 -34.43 5.68
CA SER A 356 19.38 -35.13 6.91
C SER A 356 20.25 -36.36 7.20
N GLN A 357 20.86 -36.95 6.16
CA GLN A 357 21.82 -38.05 6.29
C GLN A 357 23.24 -37.60 6.65
N ASP A 358 23.54 -36.29 6.64
CA ASP A 358 24.83 -35.78 7.09
C ASP A 358 25.04 -36.10 8.59
N LYS A 359 26.28 -36.44 8.97
CA LYS A 359 26.63 -36.87 10.34
C LYS A 359 26.28 -35.85 11.42
N ASN A 360 26.13 -34.58 11.05
CA ASN A 360 25.78 -33.48 11.93
C ASN A 360 24.26 -33.37 12.18
N PHE A 361 23.45 -33.93 11.29
CA PHE A 361 21.98 -33.84 11.30
C PHE A 361 21.30 -35.18 11.53
N SER A 362 21.94 -36.31 11.21
CA SER A 362 21.36 -37.66 11.27
C SER A 362 20.88 -38.09 12.66
N GLN A 363 21.37 -37.45 13.72
CA GLN A 363 20.90 -37.66 15.10
C GLN A 363 19.56 -36.98 15.39
N VAL A 364 19.22 -35.91 14.66
CA VAL A 364 17.94 -35.18 14.77
C VAL A 364 16.89 -35.82 13.87
N TYR A 365 17.28 -36.27 12.68
CA TYR A 365 16.38 -36.81 11.66
C TYR A 365 16.39 -38.34 11.59
N GLY A 366 16.15 -39.00 12.74
CA GLY A 366 16.22 -40.46 12.86
C GLY A 366 15.26 -41.26 11.96
N CYS A 367 14.18 -40.63 11.46
CA CYS A 367 13.24 -41.23 10.52
C CYS A 367 13.45 -40.76 9.06
N GLY A 368 14.56 -40.08 8.77
CA GLY A 368 14.84 -39.47 7.46
C GLY A 368 14.02 -38.20 7.17
N PHE A 369 14.18 -37.65 5.96
CA PHE A 369 13.52 -36.39 5.57
C PHE A 369 13.01 -36.38 4.11
N ASP A 370 12.50 -37.51 3.61
CA ASP A 370 11.87 -37.60 2.28
C ASP A 370 10.42 -37.10 2.30
N VAL A 371 10.27 -35.77 2.33
CA VAL A 371 8.98 -35.07 2.29
C VAL A 371 8.15 -35.49 1.08
N PHE A 372 8.74 -35.66 -0.10
CA PHE A 372 8.03 -36.03 -1.32
C PHE A 372 7.33 -37.39 -1.18
N SER A 373 8.00 -38.41 -0.63
CA SER A 373 7.31 -39.68 -0.32
C SER A 373 6.25 -39.53 0.77
N TRP A 374 6.41 -38.65 1.76
CA TRP A 374 5.38 -38.40 2.78
C TRP A 374 4.10 -37.80 2.16
N LEU A 375 4.24 -36.89 1.19
CA LEU A 375 3.12 -36.25 0.50
C LEU A 375 2.42 -37.22 -0.48
N VAL A 376 3.20 -37.98 -1.27
CA VAL A 376 2.66 -38.86 -2.33
C VAL A 376 2.18 -40.22 -1.79
N ARG A 377 2.76 -40.71 -0.69
CA ARG A 377 2.46 -42.04 -0.13
C ARG A 377 2.22 -41.91 1.39
N PRO A 378 0.95 -41.85 1.84
CA PRO A 378 0.63 -41.72 3.27
C PRO A 378 1.20 -42.81 4.18
N ARG A 379 1.59 -43.98 3.63
CA ARG A 379 2.20 -45.09 4.39
C ARG A 379 3.70 -44.91 4.68
N SER A 380 4.39 -43.97 4.04
CA SER A 380 5.79 -43.63 4.33
C SER A 380 5.93 -42.37 5.20
N MET A 381 4.80 -41.76 5.58
CA MET A 381 4.78 -40.65 6.51
C MET A 381 5.16 -41.16 7.94
N PRO A 382 6.09 -40.50 8.65
CA PRO A 382 6.43 -40.82 10.03
C PRO A 382 5.24 -40.64 11.00
N ASP A 383 5.45 -40.98 12.27
CA ASP A 383 4.46 -40.70 13.31
C ASP A 383 4.27 -39.19 13.57
N TYR A 384 3.20 -38.89 14.33
CA TYR A 384 2.83 -37.52 14.67
C TYR A 384 3.93 -36.81 15.46
N ASP A 385 4.60 -37.51 16.38
CA ASP A 385 5.60 -36.93 17.28
C ASP A 385 6.82 -36.46 16.48
N TYR A 386 7.27 -37.25 15.50
CA TYR A 386 8.34 -36.86 14.57
C TYR A 386 7.95 -35.68 13.68
N ILE A 387 6.71 -35.66 13.18
CA ILE A 387 6.19 -34.57 12.32
C ILE A 387 5.93 -33.29 13.12
N ALA A 388 5.67 -33.39 14.43
CA ALA A 388 5.55 -32.26 15.32
C ALA A 388 6.91 -31.62 15.71
N LEU A 389 8.03 -32.32 15.49
CA LEU A 389 9.37 -31.78 15.75
C LEU A 389 9.62 -30.50 14.97
N VAL A 390 10.01 -29.43 15.66
CA VAL A 390 10.42 -28.15 15.07
C VAL A 390 11.48 -28.32 13.96
N PRO A 391 12.53 -29.18 14.10
CA PRO A 391 13.44 -29.57 13.02
C PRO A 391 12.78 -30.03 11.71
N VAL A 392 11.66 -30.76 11.78
CA VAL A 392 10.95 -31.30 10.61
C VAL A 392 9.93 -30.28 10.09
N LYS A 393 9.19 -29.64 11.00
CA LYS A 393 8.12 -28.69 10.70
C LYS A 393 8.62 -27.42 10.00
N MET A 394 9.77 -26.90 10.43
CA MET A 394 10.31 -25.64 9.91
C MET A 394 10.67 -25.69 8.41
N PRO A 395 11.50 -26.65 7.92
CA PRO A 395 11.82 -26.72 6.50
C PRO A 395 10.61 -27.06 5.64
N VAL A 396 9.65 -27.86 6.13
CA VAL A 396 8.43 -28.16 5.37
C VAL A 396 7.52 -26.93 5.24
N THR A 397 7.42 -26.10 6.29
CA THR A 397 6.70 -24.81 6.20
C THR A 397 7.35 -23.89 5.16
N GLY A 398 8.68 -23.80 5.14
CA GLY A 398 9.41 -23.08 4.10
C GLY A 398 9.18 -23.64 2.69
N LEU A 399 9.11 -24.96 2.54
CA LEU A 399 8.79 -25.62 1.28
C LEU A 399 7.37 -25.28 0.79
N ILE A 400 6.38 -25.26 1.68
CA ILE A 400 5.00 -24.84 1.38
C ILE A 400 4.97 -23.40 0.85
N GLN A 401 5.63 -22.46 1.55
CA GLN A 401 5.72 -21.07 1.11
C GLN A 401 6.36 -20.95 -0.29
N LEU A 402 7.42 -21.71 -0.57
CA LEU A 402 8.04 -21.75 -1.89
C LEU A 402 7.13 -22.38 -2.96
N MET A 403 6.37 -23.43 -2.63
CA MET A 403 5.36 -24.00 -3.52
C MET A 403 4.28 -22.98 -3.88
N GLN A 404 3.79 -22.19 -2.92
CA GLN A 404 2.84 -21.10 -3.17
C GLN A 404 3.42 -20.03 -4.11
N VAL A 405 4.68 -19.60 -3.90
CA VAL A 405 5.37 -18.64 -4.80
C VAL A 405 5.52 -19.21 -6.22
N MET A 406 5.85 -20.50 -6.36
CA MET A 406 5.95 -21.15 -7.67
C MET A 406 4.60 -21.21 -8.39
N VAL A 407 3.52 -21.60 -7.69
CA VAL A 407 2.17 -21.55 -8.24
C VAL A 407 1.82 -20.14 -8.70
N LEU A 408 2.15 -19.11 -7.90
CA LEU A 408 1.84 -17.72 -8.22
C LEU A 408 2.52 -17.25 -9.51
N PHE A 409 3.84 -17.38 -9.66
CA PHE A 409 4.50 -16.88 -10.89
C PHE A 409 4.15 -17.71 -12.13
N LYS A 410 3.97 -19.04 -11.98
CA LYS A 410 3.57 -19.93 -13.09
C LYS A 410 2.14 -19.67 -13.56
N THR A 411 1.18 -19.51 -12.65
CA THR A 411 -0.23 -19.25 -13.02
C THR A 411 -0.44 -17.86 -13.62
N LEU A 412 0.32 -16.87 -13.17
CA LEU A 412 0.35 -15.53 -13.76
C LEU A 412 1.17 -15.45 -15.07
N ASN A 413 1.83 -16.53 -15.49
CA ASN A 413 2.70 -16.59 -16.68
C ASN A 413 3.79 -15.50 -16.70
N VAL A 414 4.45 -15.28 -15.55
CA VAL A 414 5.55 -14.32 -15.38
C VAL A 414 6.79 -14.99 -14.80
N SER A 415 7.97 -14.42 -15.06
CA SER A 415 9.21 -14.84 -14.38
C SER A 415 9.23 -14.34 -12.92
N PRO A 416 9.96 -14.99 -12.01
CA PRO A 416 10.11 -14.53 -10.62
C PRO A 416 10.54 -13.06 -10.49
N GLY A 417 11.55 -12.61 -11.25
CA GLY A 417 11.97 -11.21 -11.23
C GLY A 417 11.01 -10.22 -11.90
N LYS A 418 10.04 -10.69 -12.71
CA LYS A 418 8.92 -9.85 -13.18
C LYS A 418 7.80 -9.81 -12.13
N LEU A 419 7.53 -10.93 -11.44
CA LEU A 419 6.61 -10.97 -10.30
C LEU A 419 7.02 -9.95 -9.22
N LEU A 420 8.31 -9.87 -8.90
CA LEU A 420 8.82 -8.92 -7.91
C LEU A 420 8.53 -7.45 -8.22
N ARG A 421 8.40 -7.05 -9.48
CA ARG A 421 8.11 -5.65 -9.85
C ARG A 421 6.71 -5.18 -9.44
N PHE A 422 5.82 -6.12 -9.10
CA PHE A 422 4.50 -5.79 -8.57
C PHE A 422 4.50 -5.59 -7.05
N PHE A 423 5.57 -5.98 -6.34
CA PHE A 423 5.69 -5.87 -4.89
C PHE A 423 6.70 -4.79 -4.49
N GLU A 424 6.32 -3.90 -3.59
CA GLU A 424 7.23 -2.86 -3.08
C GLU A 424 8.09 -3.37 -1.91
N ALA A 425 7.56 -4.31 -1.14
CA ALA A 425 8.24 -4.89 0.02
C ALA A 425 7.81 -6.35 0.29
N ALA A 426 8.61 -7.05 1.09
CA ALA A 426 8.31 -8.37 1.64
C ALA A 426 8.54 -8.37 3.15
N THR A 427 7.69 -9.05 3.91
CA THR A 427 7.74 -9.12 5.38
C THR A 427 7.33 -10.49 5.91
N GLU A 428 7.86 -10.85 7.07
CA GLU A 428 7.72 -12.15 7.74
C GLU A 428 8.04 -11.96 9.25
N HIS A 429 7.73 -12.94 10.11
CA HIS A 429 8.12 -12.95 11.52
C HIS A 429 9.15 -14.06 11.92
N SER A 430 10.33 -13.59 12.36
CA SER A 430 11.34 -14.34 13.14
C SER A 430 12.16 -15.36 12.37
N GLN A 431 11.69 -16.61 12.25
CA GLN A 431 12.55 -17.72 11.81
C GLN A 431 12.38 -18.07 10.33
N GLU A 432 11.21 -17.81 9.72
CA GLU A 432 11.00 -17.97 8.28
C GLU A 432 11.43 -16.72 7.48
N MET A 433 12.10 -15.74 8.09
CA MET A 433 12.46 -14.46 7.45
C MET A 433 13.38 -14.66 6.24
N VAL A 434 14.07 -15.80 6.24
CA VAL A 434 14.82 -16.35 5.12
C VAL A 434 13.97 -16.42 3.85
N THR A 435 12.67 -16.77 3.93
CA THR A 435 11.76 -16.83 2.77
C THR A 435 11.41 -15.45 2.22
N ALA A 436 11.17 -14.45 3.06
CA ALA A 436 10.90 -13.08 2.60
C ALA A 436 12.14 -12.41 1.98
N VAL A 437 13.32 -12.64 2.58
CA VAL A 437 14.61 -12.20 2.00
C VAL A 437 14.91 -12.96 0.71
N ALA A 438 14.66 -14.27 0.68
CA ALA A 438 14.78 -15.07 -0.54
C ALA A 438 13.87 -14.57 -1.66
N PHE A 439 12.62 -14.21 -1.34
CA PHE A 439 11.66 -13.65 -2.29
C PHE A 439 12.24 -12.39 -2.95
N SER A 440 12.74 -11.42 -2.18
CA SER A 440 13.30 -10.19 -2.76
C SER A 440 14.59 -10.38 -3.57
N MET A 441 15.20 -11.57 -3.57
CA MET A 441 16.41 -11.92 -4.34
C MET A 441 16.14 -12.70 -5.65
N MET A 442 14.89 -13.01 -5.99
CA MET A 442 14.56 -13.86 -7.14
C MET A 442 14.64 -13.11 -8.49
N SER A 443 15.59 -13.46 -9.36
CA SER A 443 15.67 -12.92 -10.73
C SER A 443 14.88 -13.76 -11.75
N ASP A 444 15.06 -15.07 -11.69
CA ASP A 444 14.63 -16.05 -12.70
C ASP A 444 14.37 -17.42 -12.05
N GLU A 445 13.91 -18.40 -12.85
CA GLU A 445 13.57 -19.72 -12.33
C GLU A 445 14.77 -20.53 -11.84
N GLN A 446 15.97 -20.38 -12.42
CA GLN A 446 17.18 -21.03 -11.88
C GLN A 446 17.62 -20.40 -10.56
N SER A 447 17.48 -19.07 -10.44
CA SER A 447 17.66 -18.36 -9.17
C SER A 447 16.69 -18.87 -8.11
N PHE A 448 15.43 -19.13 -8.47
CA PHE A 448 14.40 -19.62 -7.56
C PHE A 448 14.77 -20.98 -6.94
N TYR A 449 15.18 -21.96 -7.77
CA TYR A 449 15.65 -23.25 -7.25
C TYR A 449 16.90 -23.10 -6.37
N ARG A 450 17.89 -22.31 -6.79
CA ARG A 450 19.13 -22.07 -6.03
C ARG A 450 18.85 -21.41 -4.67
N ILE A 451 17.93 -20.46 -4.64
CA ILE A 451 17.49 -19.77 -3.43
C ILE A 451 16.66 -20.72 -2.55
N GLY A 452 15.79 -21.54 -3.12
CA GLY A 452 15.02 -22.56 -2.39
C GLY A 452 15.90 -23.51 -1.58
N PHE A 453 16.97 -24.04 -2.17
CA PHE A 453 17.94 -24.86 -1.43
C PHE A 453 18.60 -24.11 -0.26
N LYS A 454 18.96 -22.82 -0.45
CA LYS A 454 19.50 -21.97 0.63
C LYS A 454 18.46 -21.78 1.75
N VAL A 455 17.20 -21.45 1.42
CA VAL A 455 16.11 -21.25 2.38
C VAL A 455 15.93 -22.50 3.25
N LEU A 456 15.74 -23.66 2.61
CA LEU A 456 15.48 -24.91 3.30
C LEU A 456 16.66 -25.35 4.19
N GLY A 457 17.90 -25.19 3.72
CA GLY A 457 19.09 -25.50 4.52
C GLY A 457 19.28 -24.60 5.73
N ILE A 458 18.98 -23.30 5.63
CA ILE A 458 19.02 -22.38 6.77
C ILE A 458 17.91 -22.72 7.79
N LEU A 459 16.68 -22.99 7.33
CA LEU A 459 15.59 -23.44 8.19
C LEU A 459 15.94 -24.75 8.91
N MET A 460 16.55 -25.70 8.20
CA MET A 460 17.00 -26.99 8.75
C MET A 460 18.11 -26.81 9.80
N LEU A 461 19.12 -25.97 9.55
CA LEU A 461 20.17 -25.66 10.52
C LEU A 461 19.60 -25.00 11.78
N THR A 462 18.82 -23.92 11.59
CA THR A 462 18.32 -23.09 12.71
C THR A 462 17.38 -23.87 13.63
N SER A 463 16.58 -24.77 13.06
CA SER A 463 15.65 -25.62 13.81
C SER A 463 16.32 -26.84 14.48
N ALA A 464 17.34 -27.45 13.87
CA ALA A 464 18.08 -28.57 14.44
C ALA A 464 19.09 -28.16 15.53
N THR A 465 19.64 -26.94 15.47
CA THR A 465 20.69 -26.48 16.39
C THR A 465 20.32 -26.57 17.89
N PRO A 466 19.10 -26.20 18.34
CA PRO A 466 18.68 -26.38 19.74
C PRO A 466 18.71 -27.85 20.17
N CYS A 467 18.19 -28.76 19.33
CA CYS A 467 18.20 -30.20 19.59
C CYS A 467 19.64 -30.71 19.76
N ILE A 468 20.54 -30.40 18.83
CA ILE A 468 21.95 -30.80 18.89
C ILE A 468 22.64 -30.33 20.19
N ASN A 469 22.33 -29.11 20.66
CA ASN A 469 22.87 -28.62 21.94
C ASN A 469 22.29 -29.36 23.16
N MET A 470 21.00 -29.73 23.14
CA MET A 470 20.35 -30.49 24.20
C MET A 470 20.90 -31.92 24.28
N TRP A 471 21.10 -32.58 23.14
CA TRP A 471 21.78 -33.88 23.07
C TRP A 471 23.21 -33.82 23.63
N LYS A 472 23.96 -32.74 23.36
CA LYS A 472 25.28 -32.53 23.97
C LYS A 472 25.20 -32.42 25.50
N GLN A 473 24.18 -31.74 26.02
CA GLN A 473 23.99 -31.55 27.45
C GLN A 473 23.68 -32.88 28.12
N ASN A 474 22.71 -33.64 27.60
CA ASN A 474 22.39 -34.99 28.09
C ASN A 474 23.59 -35.95 28.01
N ALA A 475 24.39 -35.91 26.93
CA ALA A 475 25.57 -36.76 26.79
C ALA A 475 26.74 -36.36 27.71
N LEU A 476 26.81 -35.08 28.12
CA LEU A 476 27.71 -34.65 29.19
C LEU A 476 27.19 -35.12 30.55
N ASP A 477 25.89 -34.97 30.81
CA ASP A 477 25.26 -35.37 32.07
C ASP A 477 25.33 -36.90 32.27
N GLU A 478 25.12 -37.72 31.23
CA GLU A 478 25.36 -39.18 31.24
C GLU A 478 26.85 -39.53 31.46
N ALA A 479 27.78 -38.71 30.97
CA ALA A 479 29.21 -38.87 31.24
C ALA A 479 29.62 -38.44 32.66
N TYR A 480 28.75 -37.72 33.39
CA TYR A 480 28.89 -37.44 34.82
C TYR A 480 28.17 -38.48 35.71
N ASP A 481 27.01 -38.99 35.28
CA ASP A 481 26.18 -39.96 36.05
C ASP A 481 26.64 -41.43 35.90
N SER A 482 27.41 -41.78 34.86
CA SER A 482 27.89 -43.16 34.65
C SER A 482 28.97 -43.64 35.64
N ASP A 483 29.33 -42.81 36.63
CA ASP A 483 30.33 -43.09 37.67
C ASP A 483 29.71 -43.51 39.03
N ASP A 484 28.44 -43.97 39.06
CA ASP A 484 27.73 -44.46 40.27
C ASP A 484 28.24 -45.84 40.77
N SER A 485 29.56 -45.95 40.95
CA SER A 485 30.23 -47.06 41.63
C SER A 485 30.96 -46.63 42.91
N GLY A 486 30.42 -45.63 43.61
CA GLY A 486 30.63 -45.41 45.05
C GLY A 486 32.06 -45.15 45.54
N VAL A 487 32.98 -44.75 44.66
CA VAL A 487 34.37 -44.41 45.00
C VAL A 487 34.77 -43.12 44.27
N GLU A 488 35.50 -42.23 44.96
CA GLU A 488 35.97 -40.95 44.41
C GLU A 488 36.99 -41.13 43.25
N VAL A 489 36.51 -41.35 42.03
CA VAL A 489 37.34 -41.54 40.81
C VAL A 489 37.25 -40.33 39.84
N ALA A 490 36.49 -39.29 40.21
CA ALA A 490 36.23 -38.04 39.47
C ALA A 490 37.46 -37.15 39.14
N ASN A 491 38.69 -37.69 39.22
CA ASN A 491 39.95 -36.97 38.97
C ASN A 491 40.98 -37.75 38.12
N THR A 492 40.65 -38.89 37.50
CA THR A 492 41.62 -39.56 36.63
C THR A 492 41.97 -38.73 35.37
N PRO A 493 43.17 -38.87 34.79
CA PRO A 493 43.51 -38.18 33.54
C PRO A 493 42.71 -38.66 32.32
N ALA A 494 42.20 -39.89 32.35
CA ALA A 494 41.51 -40.53 31.23
C ALA A 494 40.12 -39.93 30.99
N SER A 495 39.28 -39.80 32.03
CA SER A 495 37.95 -39.19 31.89
C SER A 495 38.03 -37.72 31.46
N ARG A 496 39.01 -36.97 31.97
CA ARG A 496 39.30 -35.59 31.52
C ARG A 496 39.78 -35.50 30.07
N ALA A 497 40.48 -36.50 29.56
CA ALA A 497 40.82 -36.56 28.13
C ALA A 497 39.55 -36.82 27.29
N GLN A 498 38.73 -37.78 27.70
CA GLN A 498 37.50 -38.17 27.01
C GLN A 498 36.48 -37.03 26.91
N ILE A 499 36.21 -36.32 28.01
CA ILE A 499 35.35 -35.12 28.04
C ILE A 499 35.90 -34.04 27.11
N ARG A 500 37.23 -33.80 27.15
CA ARG A 500 37.88 -32.77 26.33
C ARG A 500 37.88 -33.12 24.84
N ASP A 501 37.97 -34.41 24.48
CA ASP A 501 37.88 -34.86 23.08
C ASP A 501 36.44 -34.72 22.55
N ILE A 502 35.42 -34.99 23.38
CA ILE A 502 34.01 -34.71 23.06
C ILE A 502 33.77 -33.20 22.87
N GLU A 503 34.34 -32.35 23.76
CA GLU A 503 34.27 -30.90 23.61
C GLU A 503 34.97 -30.38 22.34
N ASN A 504 36.16 -30.90 22.03
CA ASN A 504 36.92 -30.52 20.83
C ASN A 504 36.20 -30.95 19.55
N ALA A 505 35.67 -32.18 19.51
CA ALA A 505 34.89 -32.68 18.39
C ALA A 505 33.63 -31.81 18.16
N TYR A 506 32.87 -31.51 19.23
CA TYR A 506 31.73 -30.60 19.17
C TYR A 506 32.12 -29.19 18.69
N LEU A 507 33.22 -28.61 19.18
CA LEU A 507 33.68 -27.30 18.76
C LEU A 507 34.07 -27.26 17.28
N HIS A 508 34.68 -28.34 16.77
CA HIS A 508 35.01 -28.49 15.37
C HIS A 508 33.74 -28.63 14.51
N GLN A 509 32.82 -29.51 14.90
CA GLN A 509 31.55 -29.79 14.23
C GLN A 509 30.65 -28.56 14.16
N LYS A 510 30.51 -27.84 15.28
CA LYS A 510 29.79 -26.56 15.36
C LYS A 510 30.43 -25.50 14.47
N LYS A 511 31.75 -25.47 14.35
CA LYS A 511 32.47 -24.53 13.50
C LYS A 511 32.28 -24.85 12.01
N GLU A 512 32.35 -26.13 11.62
CA GLU A 512 32.07 -26.55 10.24
C GLU A 512 30.62 -26.26 9.83
N LEU A 513 29.65 -26.56 10.70
CA LEU A 513 28.25 -26.16 10.51
C LEU A 513 28.10 -24.63 10.39
N GLN A 514 28.81 -23.86 11.21
CA GLN A 514 28.75 -22.40 11.19
C GLN A 514 29.45 -21.75 9.99
N ASP A 515 30.52 -22.37 9.49
CA ASP A 515 31.26 -21.90 8.32
C ASP A 515 30.59 -22.37 7.00
N THR A 516 29.81 -23.46 7.01
CA THR A 516 29.02 -23.95 5.85
C THR A 516 27.62 -23.33 5.74
N TRP A 517 26.91 -23.17 6.87
CA TRP A 517 25.49 -22.75 6.89
C TRP A 517 25.17 -21.61 7.88
N GLY A 518 26.06 -21.32 8.82
CA GLY A 518 25.78 -20.38 9.93
C GLY A 518 26.22 -18.93 9.68
N ASN A 519 26.36 -18.17 10.78
CA ASN A 519 26.40 -16.70 10.82
C ASN A 519 27.65 -16.01 10.22
N LYS A 520 28.26 -16.60 9.19
CA LYS A 520 29.30 -16.02 8.34
C LYS A 520 29.09 -16.26 6.84
N PHE A 521 28.09 -17.04 6.40
CA PHE A 521 27.91 -17.34 4.97
C PHE A 521 27.74 -16.06 4.13
N TRP A 522 27.12 -15.02 4.69
CA TRP A 522 26.95 -13.69 4.08
C TRP A 522 28.24 -12.83 4.05
N LYS A 523 29.35 -13.23 4.69
CA LYS A 523 30.57 -12.39 4.73
C LYS A 523 31.31 -12.30 3.39
N GLN A 524 30.85 -13.03 2.38
CA GLN A 524 31.33 -12.96 0.99
C GLN A 524 30.21 -12.72 -0.02
N ASP A 525 28.99 -12.44 0.45
CA ASP A 525 27.79 -12.23 -0.37
C ASP A 525 27.21 -10.84 -0.03
N ALA A 526 27.36 -9.88 -0.95
CA ALA A 526 27.07 -8.47 -0.68
C ALA A 526 25.57 -8.15 -0.55
N GLU A 527 24.70 -9.13 -0.83
CA GLU A 527 23.25 -8.96 -0.92
C GLU A 527 22.51 -9.27 0.40
N ILE A 528 23.21 -9.75 1.45
CA ILE A 528 22.56 -10.36 2.64
C ILE A 528 22.96 -9.66 3.96
N SER A 529 21.96 -9.27 4.76
CA SER A 529 22.13 -8.55 6.04
C SER A 529 21.92 -9.44 7.28
N PRO A 530 22.62 -9.23 8.42
CA PRO A 530 22.65 -10.17 9.55
C PRO A 530 21.50 -10.01 10.56
N LEU A 531 20.93 -11.12 11.05
CA LEU A 531 19.91 -11.15 12.12
C LEU A 531 20.32 -12.09 13.29
N ARG A 532 19.83 -11.80 14.51
CA ARG A 532 20.12 -12.58 15.75
C ARG A 532 18.94 -12.55 16.76
N GLY A 533 18.58 -13.71 17.34
CA GLY A 533 17.93 -13.79 18.68
C GLY A 533 16.73 -14.76 18.82
N SER A 534 16.77 -15.67 19.81
CA SER A 534 15.67 -16.58 20.23
C SER A 534 14.74 -15.91 21.28
N LEU A 535 13.51 -16.34 21.60
CA LEU A 535 12.80 -17.64 21.70
C LEU A 535 13.16 -18.52 22.94
N ALA A 536 12.14 -18.80 23.78
CA ALA A 536 11.85 -20.03 24.58
C ALA A 536 10.88 -19.84 25.78
N ALA A 537 10.86 -18.69 26.49
CA ALA A 537 10.32 -18.64 27.88
C ALA A 537 9.46 -17.40 28.26
N ASN A 538 8.58 -16.89 27.39
CA ASN A 538 7.96 -15.57 27.62
C ASN A 538 6.71 -15.57 28.56
N ASN A 539 5.66 -16.32 28.21
CA ASN A 539 4.32 -16.12 28.79
C ASN A 539 4.22 -16.36 30.31
N LYS A 540 4.99 -17.30 30.90
CA LYS A 540 4.96 -17.56 32.35
C LYS A 540 5.49 -16.36 33.16
N ASN A 541 6.55 -15.73 32.68
CA ASN A 541 7.19 -14.58 33.32
C ASN A 541 6.31 -13.31 33.24
N GLU A 542 5.61 -13.10 32.11
CA GLU A 542 4.72 -11.94 31.91
C GLU A 542 3.63 -11.88 33.01
N SER A 543 2.95 -13.00 33.25
CA SER A 543 1.85 -13.11 34.21
C SER A 543 2.30 -13.08 35.67
N GLU A 544 3.46 -13.67 35.99
CA GLU A 544 4.04 -13.61 37.33
C GLU A 544 4.34 -12.16 37.75
N VAL A 545 5.04 -11.41 36.89
CA VAL A 545 5.41 -10.01 37.17
C VAL A 545 4.16 -9.15 37.37
N LEU A 546 3.12 -9.31 36.53
CA LEU A 546 1.86 -8.59 36.70
C LEU A 546 1.14 -8.93 38.01
N ASN A 547 1.08 -10.21 38.39
CA ASN A 547 0.45 -10.63 39.63
C ASN A 547 1.19 -10.08 40.87
N VAL A 548 2.53 -10.07 40.84
CA VAL A 548 3.38 -9.48 41.89
C VAL A 548 3.20 -7.96 41.97
N GLN A 549 3.17 -7.26 40.82
CA GLN A 549 2.90 -5.81 40.78
C GLN A 549 1.53 -5.46 41.36
N LEU A 550 0.47 -6.17 40.96
CA LEU A 550 -0.89 -5.94 41.47
C LEU A 550 -0.98 -6.18 42.99
N LYS A 551 -0.29 -7.21 43.50
CA LYS A 551 -0.16 -7.47 44.93
C LYS A 551 0.57 -6.33 45.67
N HIS A 552 1.67 -5.82 45.10
CA HIS A 552 2.44 -4.71 45.67
C HIS A 552 1.63 -3.39 45.68
N LEU A 553 0.82 -3.14 44.65
CA LEU A 553 -0.10 -2.01 44.57
C LEU A 553 -1.36 -2.14 45.45
N ASN A 554 -1.39 -3.13 46.36
CA ASN A 554 -2.52 -3.43 47.25
C ASN A 554 -3.85 -3.61 46.51
N ARG A 555 -3.84 -4.29 45.36
CA ARG A 555 -5.06 -4.64 44.63
C ARG A 555 -5.98 -5.47 45.54
N ILE A 556 -7.23 -5.03 45.67
CA ILE A 556 -8.24 -5.67 46.52
C ILE A 556 -8.52 -7.09 45.97
N PRO A 557 -8.42 -8.15 46.79
CA PRO A 557 -8.80 -9.50 46.38
C PRO A 557 -10.23 -9.56 45.82
N GLY A 558 -10.45 -10.35 44.77
CA GLY A 558 -11.72 -10.41 44.04
C GLY A 558 -11.87 -9.37 42.93
N HIS A 559 -11.08 -8.29 42.91
CA HIS A 559 -11.02 -7.35 41.78
C HIS A 559 -9.99 -7.78 40.74
N ALA A 560 -10.16 -8.97 40.16
CA ALA A 560 -9.28 -9.49 39.11
C ALA A 560 -9.22 -8.55 37.89
N VAL A 561 -8.12 -8.63 37.14
CA VAL A 561 -7.90 -7.92 35.88
C VAL A 561 -8.09 -8.90 34.73
N PRO A 562 -9.11 -8.69 33.86
CA PRO A 562 -9.26 -9.47 32.65
C PRO A 562 -8.04 -9.33 31.73
N VAL A 563 -7.54 -10.47 31.23
CA VAL A 563 -6.34 -10.54 30.39
C VAL A 563 -6.74 -10.84 28.95
N VAL A 564 -6.22 -10.05 28.01
CA VAL A 564 -6.40 -10.23 26.56
C VAL A 564 -5.04 -10.54 25.92
N CYS A 565 -4.94 -11.71 25.29
CA CYS A 565 -3.70 -12.30 24.75
C CYS A 565 -3.90 -12.77 23.30
N GLN A 566 -4.03 -11.83 22.37
CA GLN A 566 -4.28 -12.13 20.95
C GLN A 566 -3.00 -12.25 20.09
N LYS A 567 -1.91 -12.81 20.67
CA LYS A 567 -0.61 -13.03 19.97
C LYS A 567 -0.75 -13.91 18.71
N TRP A 568 -1.78 -14.76 18.64
CA TRP A 568 -2.11 -15.58 17.47
C TRP A 568 -2.66 -14.74 16.30
N LEU A 569 -3.44 -13.69 16.60
CA LEU A 569 -4.10 -12.84 15.62
C LEU A 569 -3.18 -11.72 15.11
N THR A 570 -2.39 -11.12 16.01
CA THR A 570 -1.51 -9.99 15.68
C THR A 570 -0.09 -10.39 15.27
N GLY A 571 0.20 -11.69 15.28
CA GLY A 571 1.57 -12.20 15.18
C GLY A 571 2.46 -11.71 16.33
N HIS A 572 3.76 -11.63 16.07
CA HIS A 572 4.80 -11.33 17.08
C HIS A 572 5.66 -10.10 16.71
N LEU A 573 5.23 -9.29 15.75
CA LEU A 573 5.91 -8.05 15.33
C LEU A 573 5.94 -7.03 16.49
N LYS A 574 7.00 -6.98 17.30
CA LYS A 574 7.08 -6.21 18.58
C LYS A 574 6.43 -4.81 18.51
N GLY A 575 6.74 -4.02 17.49
CA GLY A 575 6.18 -2.68 17.27
C GLY A 575 4.74 -2.72 16.75
N ALA A 576 4.51 -3.35 15.59
CA ALA A 576 3.21 -3.37 14.94
C ALA A 576 2.13 -4.10 15.76
N ALA A 577 2.43 -5.27 16.31
CA ALA A 577 1.53 -5.96 17.23
C ALA A 577 1.23 -5.11 18.47
N GLY A 578 2.21 -4.33 18.95
CA GLY A 578 1.97 -3.31 19.97
C GLY A 578 0.93 -2.26 19.54
N SER A 579 1.03 -1.74 18.32
CA SER A 579 0.04 -0.81 17.76
C SER A 579 -1.35 -1.43 17.57
N PHE A 580 -1.43 -2.68 17.09
CA PHE A 580 -2.71 -3.40 16.97
C PHE A 580 -3.36 -3.66 18.33
N MET A 581 -2.58 -4.09 19.32
CA MET A 581 -3.06 -4.29 20.69
C MET A 581 -3.51 -2.97 21.32
N LEU A 582 -2.78 -1.86 21.12
CA LEU A 582 -3.20 -0.54 21.58
C LEU A 582 -4.53 -0.10 20.93
N ASN A 583 -4.73 -0.38 19.65
CA ASN A 583 -6.01 -0.11 18.99
C ASN A 583 -7.16 -0.94 19.61
N GLY A 584 -6.94 -2.23 19.86
CA GLY A 584 -7.89 -3.08 20.59
C GLY A 584 -8.20 -2.54 22.00
N VAL A 585 -7.19 -2.08 22.73
CA VAL A 585 -7.34 -1.43 24.04
C VAL A 585 -8.19 -0.16 23.96
N LEU A 586 -8.00 0.67 22.94
CA LEU A 586 -8.81 1.88 22.71
C LEU A 586 -10.27 1.53 22.38
N GLN A 587 -10.50 0.50 21.57
CA GLN A 587 -11.84 0.00 21.26
C GLN A 587 -12.53 -0.57 22.51
N SER A 588 -11.82 -1.34 23.34
CA SER A 588 -12.33 -1.83 24.63
C SER A 588 -12.68 -0.70 25.58
N LEU A 589 -11.85 0.34 25.66
CA LEU A 589 -12.13 1.55 26.46
C LEU A 589 -13.41 2.26 26.00
N GLN A 590 -13.59 2.43 24.69
CA GLN A 590 -14.76 3.10 24.10
C GLN A 590 -16.07 2.31 24.21
N THR A 591 -16.01 0.98 24.06
CA THR A 591 -17.21 0.11 24.00
C THR A 591 -17.57 -0.54 25.33
N GLY A 592 -16.62 -0.60 26.27
CA GLY A 592 -16.74 -1.42 27.48
C GLY A 592 -16.62 -2.93 27.23
N LEU A 593 -16.39 -3.38 25.99
CA LEU A 593 -16.21 -4.80 25.66
C LEU A 593 -14.79 -5.26 25.98
N ILE A 594 -14.67 -6.36 26.71
CA ILE A 594 -13.40 -7.07 26.92
C ILE A 594 -13.46 -8.36 26.10
N THR A 595 -12.56 -8.49 25.13
CA THR A 595 -12.54 -9.63 24.20
C THR A 595 -12.08 -10.92 24.89
N GLY A 596 -12.74 -12.02 24.54
CA GLY A 596 -12.33 -13.36 24.95
C GLY A 596 -11.10 -13.86 24.18
N ASN A 597 -10.33 -14.72 24.83
CA ASN A 597 -9.23 -15.48 24.26
C ASN A 597 -9.79 -16.80 23.72
N ARG A 598 -10.30 -16.79 22.48
CA ARG A 598 -11.02 -17.94 21.90
C ARG A 598 -10.21 -19.24 21.80
N ASP A 599 -8.89 -19.15 21.71
CA ASP A 599 -7.98 -20.30 21.67
C ASP A 599 -7.37 -20.63 23.05
N ALA A 600 -7.95 -20.08 24.12
CA ALA A 600 -7.61 -20.41 25.50
C ALA A 600 -8.70 -21.33 26.11
N ASP A 601 -9.01 -22.40 25.39
CA ASP A 601 -9.94 -23.45 25.81
C ASP A 601 -9.43 -24.24 27.03
N ASN A 602 -8.11 -24.32 27.21
CA ASN A 602 -7.45 -24.86 28.39
C ASN A 602 -6.28 -23.97 28.84
N ILE A 603 -6.44 -23.29 29.98
CA ILE A 603 -5.35 -22.55 30.64
C ILE A 603 -4.53 -23.53 31.50
N ASP A 604 -3.23 -23.59 31.25
CA ASP A 604 -2.27 -24.41 32.03
C ASP A 604 -2.43 -24.18 33.54
N CYS A 605 -2.46 -25.27 34.31
CA CYS A 605 -2.72 -25.24 35.75
C CYS A 605 -1.67 -24.44 36.53
N GLU A 606 -0.47 -24.20 35.99
CA GLU A 606 0.52 -23.29 36.58
C GLU A 606 0.04 -21.84 36.71
N PHE A 607 -0.92 -21.39 35.89
CA PHE A 607 -1.48 -20.03 35.99
C PHE A 607 -2.50 -19.88 37.13
N SER A 608 -2.96 -20.98 37.74
CA SER A 608 -3.91 -20.96 38.86
C SER A 608 -3.40 -20.22 40.10
N LYS A 609 -2.07 -20.05 40.22
CA LYS A 609 -1.39 -19.31 41.30
C LYS A 609 -1.48 -17.77 41.19
N TYR A 610 -2.13 -17.24 40.15
CA TYR A 610 -2.20 -15.81 39.87
C TYR A 610 -3.57 -15.19 40.18
N ASP A 611 -3.88 -15.03 41.48
CA ASP A 611 -5.18 -14.58 42.01
C ASP A 611 -5.75 -13.29 41.40
N TYR A 612 -4.90 -12.43 40.83
CA TYR A 612 -5.32 -11.13 40.29
C TYR A 612 -5.57 -11.10 38.77
N LEU A 613 -5.36 -12.20 38.05
CA LEU A 613 -5.48 -12.26 36.59
C LEU A 613 -6.62 -13.19 36.17
N LEU A 614 -7.48 -12.71 35.27
CA LEU A 614 -8.62 -13.46 34.74
C LEU A 614 -8.50 -13.67 33.24
N TYR A 615 -8.22 -14.89 32.80
CA TYR A 615 -8.21 -15.24 31.39
C TYR A 615 -9.63 -15.61 30.95
N LEU A 616 -10.26 -14.72 30.18
CA LEU A 616 -11.59 -14.95 29.65
C LEU A 616 -11.51 -15.79 28.37
N PHE A 617 -12.36 -16.80 28.23
CA PHE A 617 -12.59 -17.52 26.97
C PHE A 617 -13.57 -16.73 26.07
N GLU A 618 -14.66 -16.22 26.64
CA GLU A 618 -15.70 -15.46 25.94
C GLU A 618 -15.54 -13.93 26.13
N THR A 619 -16.06 -13.16 25.17
CA THR A 619 -16.14 -11.70 25.27
C THR A 619 -17.19 -11.29 26.29
N ILE A 620 -16.86 -10.37 27.19
CA ILE A 620 -17.80 -9.82 28.18
C ILE A 620 -18.05 -8.32 27.96
N GLN A 621 -19.30 -7.89 28.19
CA GLN A 621 -19.65 -6.48 28.27
C GLN A 621 -19.48 -5.98 29.70
N THR A 622 -18.76 -4.87 29.88
CA THR A 622 -18.65 -4.17 31.16
C THR A 622 -19.47 -2.87 31.13
N ALA A 623 -19.69 -2.27 32.32
CA ALA A 623 -20.29 -0.95 32.45
C ALA A 623 -19.34 0.22 32.10
N GLY A 624 -18.15 -0.08 31.57
CA GLY A 624 -17.11 0.90 31.22
C GLY A 624 -15.76 0.54 31.83
N ILE A 625 -14.69 0.74 31.07
CA ILE A 625 -13.31 0.44 31.48
C ILE A 625 -12.60 1.76 31.84
N LYS A 626 -12.10 1.85 33.07
CA LYS A 626 -11.47 3.09 33.59
C LYS A 626 -10.02 3.26 33.13
N ALA A 627 -9.30 2.14 33.07
CA ALA A 627 -7.90 2.06 32.74
C ALA A 627 -7.56 0.67 32.19
N VAL A 628 -6.57 0.59 31.31
CA VAL A 628 -6.02 -0.65 30.79
C VAL A 628 -4.50 -0.60 30.90
N LEU A 629 -3.91 -1.74 31.24
CA LEU A 629 -2.46 -1.91 31.31
C LEU A 629 -2.02 -2.79 30.14
N MET A 630 -1.23 -2.23 29.24
CA MET A 630 -0.67 -2.95 28.10
C MET A 630 0.84 -3.14 28.32
N LYS A 631 1.35 -4.35 28.05
CA LYS A 631 2.79 -4.65 28.12
C LYS A 631 3.31 -5.24 26.83
N SER A 632 4.58 -4.93 26.55
CA SER A 632 5.39 -5.60 25.55
C SER A 632 6.65 -6.13 26.23
N PHE A 633 6.66 -7.43 26.54
CA PHE A 633 7.85 -8.15 26.97
C PHE A 633 8.48 -8.83 25.74
N GLY A 634 9.61 -8.28 25.29
CA GLY A 634 10.40 -8.88 24.23
C GLY A 634 11.52 -9.75 24.79
N PHE A 635 11.89 -10.80 24.05
CA PHE A 635 13.11 -11.56 24.32
C PHE A 635 14.32 -10.61 24.45
N GLY A 636 14.97 -10.64 25.62
CA GLY A 636 16.24 -9.97 25.91
C GLY A 636 16.20 -8.44 26.03
N GLN A 637 16.09 -7.93 27.26
CA GLN A 637 16.54 -6.60 27.71
C GLN A 637 15.71 -5.34 27.40
N VAL A 638 14.60 -5.39 26.64
CA VAL A 638 13.70 -4.23 26.50
C VAL A 638 12.24 -4.64 26.76
N SER A 639 11.66 -4.10 27.83
CA SER A 639 10.24 -4.25 28.19
C SER A 639 9.55 -2.89 28.28
N GLY A 640 8.40 -2.75 27.62
CA GLY A 640 7.55 -1.56 27.71
C GLY A 640 6.27 -1.83 28.49
N GLU A 641 5.88 -0.89 29.35
CA GLU A 641 4.62 -0.90 30.10
C GLU A 641 3.87 0.41 29.83
N LEU A 642 2.62 0.32 29.39
CA LEU A 642 1.78 1.44 29.01
C LEU A 642 0.47 1.39 29.79
N LEU A 643 0.27 2.36 30.67
CA LEU A 643 -1.00 2.60 31.34
C LEU A 643 -1.86 3.55 30.48
N VAL A 644 -2.97 3.04 29.95
CA VAL A 644 -3.96 3.82 29.20
C VAL A 644 -5.11 4.15 30.14
N LEU A 645 -5.44 5.43 30.30
CA LEU A 645 -6.56 5.91 31.11
C LEU A 645 -7.70 6.36 30.20
N HIS A 646 -8.95 6.06 30.59
CA HIS A 646 -10.12 6.56 29.86
C HIS A 646 -10.19 8.10 30.02
N PRO A 647 -10.35 8.88 28.92
CA PRO A 647 -10.17 10.33 28.93
C PRO A 647 -11.10 11.04 29.93
N ASP A 648 -12.36 10.61 30.02
CA ASP A 648 -13.36 11.21 30.92
C ASP A 648 -12.90 11.26 32.38
N PHE A 649 -12.18 10.25 32.87
CA PHE A 649 -11.69 10.26 34.25
C PHE A 649 -10.55 11.26 34.45
N VAL A 650 -9.74 11.50 33.43
CA VAL A 650 -8.67 12.50 33.47
C VAL A 650 -9.28 13.91 33.36
N LEU A 651 -10.17 14.12 32.38
CA LEU A 651 -10.81 15.42 32.15
C LEU A 651 -11.73 15.82 33.32
N ALA A 652 -12.42 14.88 33.97
CA ALA A 652 -13.22 15.14 35.16
C ALA A 652 -12.41 15.47 36.42
N THR A 653 -11.07 15.29 36.40
CA THR A 653 -10.19 15.78 37.49
C THR A 653 -9.71 17.21 37.30
N LEU A 654 -9.96 17.83 36.13
CA LEU A 654 -9.56 19.20 35.84
C LEU A 654 -10.63 20.20 36.28
N GLU A 655 -10.20 21.35 36.78
CA GLU A 655 -11.08 22.51 36.97
C GLU A 655 -11.50 23.08 35.61
N GLN A 656 -12.66 23.76 35.55
CA GLN A 656 -13.23 24.24 34.28
C GLN A 656 -12.24 25.13 33.49
N GLU A 657 -11.55 26.05 34.17
CA GLU A 657 -10.54 26.93 33.55
C GLU A 657 -9.37 26.14 32.95
N GLN A 658 -8.90 25.09 33.64
CA GLN A 658 -7.83 24.21 33.17
C GLN A 658 -8.28 23.40 31.94
N LEU A 659 -9.55 22.96 31.91
CA LEU A 659 -10.14 22.26 30.77
C LEU A 659 -10.29 23.18 29.55
N GLU A 660 -10.71 24.44 29.74
CA GLU A 660 -10.80 25.44 28.68
C GLU A 660 -9.42 25.79 28.10
N GLU A 661 -8.41 25.98 28.96
CA GLU A 661 -7.02 26.18 28.53
C GLU A 661 -6.47 24.97 27.76
N TYR A 662 -6.76 23.75 28.24
CA TYR A 662 -6.39 22.50 27.58
C TYR A 662 -7.06 22.38 26.20
N ASN A 663 -8.34 22.74 26.08
CA ASN A 663 -9.08 22.73 24.80
C ASN A 663 -8.48 23.71 23.80
N CYS A 664 -8.05 24.90 24.24
CA CYS A 664 -7.33 25.85 23.39
C CYS A 664 -5.99 25.25 22.87
N LYS A 665 -5.19 24.66 23.77
CA LYS A 665 -3.93 23.96 23.43
C LYS A 665 -4.18 22.75 22.51
N LEU A 666 -5.28 22.02 22.68
CA LEU A 666 -5.68 20.90 21.84
C LEU A 666 -6.06 21.37 20.43
N LYS A 667 -6.86 22.44 20.31
CA LYS A 667 -7.24 23.02 19.01
C LYS A 667 -6.02 23.45 18.19
N GLN A 668 -5.04 24.10 18.83
CA GLN A 668 -3.77 24.46 18.18
C GLN A 668 -2.94 23.24 17.75
N ARG A 669 -2.85 22.19 18.59
CA ARG A 669 -2.16 20.94 18.24
C ARG A 669 -2.84 20.21 17.09
N SER A 670 -4.18 20.16 17.09
CA SER A 670 -4.97 19.57 16.01
C SER A 670 -4.72 20.28 14.68
N ILE A 671 -4.76 21.62 14.64
CA ILE A 671 -4.45 22.40 13.42
C ILE A 671 -3.04 22.10 12.90
N LYS A 672 -2.03 22.04 13.80
CA LYS A 672 -0.65 21.68 13.42
C LYS A 672 -0.54 20.25 12.89
N SER A 673 -1.24 19.29 13.49
CA SER A 673 -1.25 17.89 13.07
C SER A 673 -1.94 17.70 11.71
N HIS A 674 -3.06 18.39 11.48
CA HIS A 674 -3.73 18.39 10.17
C HIS A 674 -2.85 19.00 9.09
N ARG A 675 -2.17 20.12 9.37
CA ARG A 675 -1.20 20.71 8.43
C ARG A 675 -0.02 19.76 8.15
N TYR A 676 0.54 19.09 9.15
CA TYR A 676 1.63 18.11 8.94
C TYR A 676 1.14 16.90 8.12
N TRP A 677 -0.07 16.41 8.38
CA TRP A 677 -0.65 15.31 7.59
C TRP A 677 -0.92 15.74 6.14
N GLN A 678 -1.48 16.94 5.93
CA GLN A 678 -1.65 17.53 4.60
C GLN A 678 -0.32 17.71 3.86
N ASP A 679 0.68 18.33 4.51
CA ASP A 679 2.04 18.51 3.98
C ASP A 679 2.70 17.15 3.63
N ALA A 680 2.39 16.08 4.38
CA ALA A 680 2.87 14.74 4.08
C ALA A 680 2.14 14.07 2.91
N MET A 681 0.82 14.22 2.81
CA MET A 681 0.02 13.65 1.70
C MET A 681 0.36 14.31 0.35
N ILE A 682 0.84 15.56 0.36
CA ILE A 682 1.35 16.26 -0.84
C ILE A 682 2.87 16.11 -1.04
N ASN A 683 3.52 15.12 -0.40
CA ASN A 683 4.95 14.79 -0.52
C ASN A 683 5.95 15.92 -0.16
N LYS A 684 5.51 17.03 0.44
CA LYS A 684 6.39 18.14 0.87
C LYS A 684 7.36 17.74 1.98
N HIS A 685 7.04 16.70 2.74
CA HIS A 685 7.96 15.92 3.55
C HIS A 685 7.41 14.50 3.74
N PRO A 686 8.25 13.46 3.97
CA PRO A 686 7.74 12.12 4.24
C PRO A 686 6.83 12.11 5.48
N PHE A 687 5.77 11.30 5.46
CA PHE A 687 4.85 11.13 6.60
C PHE A 687 5.59 10.71 7.87
N VAL A 688 6.51 9.75 7.73
CA VAL A 688 7.44 9.31 8.78
C VAL A 688 8.83 9.89 8.49
N GLN A 689 9.28 10.85 9.30
CA GLN A 689 10.66 11.32 9.24
C GLN A 689 11.61 10.31 9.90
N ILE A 690 12.37 9.57 9.08
CA ILE A 690 13.38 8.61 9.52
C ILE A 690 14.50 9.37 10.27
N LYS A 691 14.76 8.96 11.52
CA LYS A 691 15.84 9.51 12.36
C LYS A 691 17.03 8.55 12.36
N TYR A 692 18.18 9.02 11.91
CA TYR A 692 19.43 8.25 11.89
C TYR A 692 20.22 8.33 13.21
N HIS A 693 19.89 9.28 14.09
CA HIS A 693 20.52 9.48 15.39
C HIS A 693 19.52 10.05 16.42
N PRO A 694 19.72 9.83 17.73
CA PRO A 694 18.91 10.48 18.76
C PRO A 694 19.08 12.01 18.76
N PRO A 695 18.09 12.77 19.27
CA PRO A 695 18.13 14.24 19.33
C PRO A 695 18.87 14.77 20.57
N TYR A 696 19.93 14.06 20.99
CA TYR A 696 20.85 14.40 22.08
C TYR A 696 22.23 13.84 21.73
N ALA A 697 23.29 14.48 22.23
CA ALA A 697 24.64 13.93 22.07
C ALA A 697 24.82 12.66 22.94
N PRO A 698 25.69 11.70 22.59
CA PRO A 698 25.92 10.50 23.40
C PRO A 698 26.30 10.79 24.86
N ALA A 699 27.01 11.90 25.12
CA ALA A 699 27.34 12.34 26.47
C ALA A 699 26.13 12.76 27.33
N GLN A 700 24.97 13.01 26.72
CA GLN A 700 23.73 13.43 27.39
C GLN A 700 22.72 12.28 27.54
N GLU A 701 23.03 11.09 27.03
CA GLU A 701 22.08 9.95 26.97
C GLU A 701 21.56 9.55 28.35
N ASN A 702 22.47 9.40 29.33
CA ASN A 702 22.10 9.09 30.72
C ASN A 702 21.24 10.20 31.36
N ASP A 703 21.60 11.46 31.13
CA ASP A 703 20.86 12.61 31.71
C ASP A 703 19.44 12.70 31.14
N VAL A 704 19.25 12.36 29.87
CA VAL A 704 17.92 12.30 29.23
C VAL A 704 17.12 11.09 29.69
N TYR A 705 17.72 9.91 29.77
CA TYR A 705 17.00 8.68 30.16
C TYR A 705 16.66 8.61 31.66
N LEU A 706 17.46 9.22 32.54
CA LEU A 706 17.21 9.24 33.98
C LEU A 706 16.32 10.40 34.44
N ASN A 707 16.00 11.36 33.56
CA ASN A 707 15.16 12.52 33.86
C ASN A 707 13.73 12.35 33.33
N PRO A 708 12.73 12.01 34.17
CA PRO A 708 11.33 11.87 33.73
C PRO A 708 10.70 13.20 33.26
N LEU A 709 11.35 14.34 33.50
CA LEU A 709 10.94 15.66 33.06
C LEU A 709 11.63 16.12 31.76
N ALA A 710 12.58 15.36 31.20
CA ALA A 710 13.25 15.72 29.94
C ALA A 710 12.22 15.85 28.80
N ARG A 711 12.28 16.93 28.01
CA ARG A 711 11.36 17.14 26.87
C ARG A 711 12.11 17.49 25.60
N ALA A 712 11.78 16.81 24.51
CA ALA A 712 12.28 17.16 23.18
C ALA A 712 11.59 18.44 22.67
N SER A 713 12.39 19.44 22.33
CA SER A 713 11.97 20.70 21.71
C SER A 713 12.38 20.75 20.23
N SER A 714 11.63 21.48 19.41
CA SER A 714 12.01 21.75 18.03
C SER A 714 13.03 22.90 17.95
N THR A 715 14.01 22.76 17.07
CA THR A 715 15.09 23.71 16.81
C THR A 715 15.33 23.81 15.31
N ALA A 716 16.08 24.81 14.85
CA ALA A 716 16.42 24.96 13.43
C ALA A 716 17.25 23.79 12.84
N GLN A 717 17.81 22.91 13.68
CA GLN A 717 18.66 21.77 13.30
C GLN A 717 17.99 20.41 13.60
N GLY A 718 16.67 20.39 13.83
CA GLY A 718 15.92 19.19 14.22
C GLY A 718 15.42 19.30 15.66
N TYR A 719 15.56 18.25 16.46
CA TYR A 719 15.11 18.24 17.85
C TYR A 719 16.28 18.32 18.83
N ARG A 720 16.07 18.97 19.97
CA ARG A 720 16.99 18.98 21.11
C ARG A 720 16.21 18.79 22.42
N PHE A 721 16.70 17.94 23.30
CA PHE A 721 16.15 17.86 24.67
C PHE A 721 16.51 19.10 25.50
N ILE A 722 15.51 19.64 26.19
CA ILE A 722 15.58 20.66 27.24
C ILE A 722 15.35 19.97 28.58
#